data_AF-A0A3B4D365-F1
#
_entry.id   AF-A0A3B4D365-F1
#
_cell.length_a   1.000
_cell.length_b   1.000
_cell.length_c   1.000
_cell.angle_alpha   90.00
_cell.angle_beta   90.00
_cell.angle_gamma   90.00
#
_symmetry.space_group_name_H-M   'P 1'
#
loop_
_entity.id
_entity.type
_entity.pdbx_description
1 polymer ?
#
loop_
_entity_poly.entity_id
_entity_poly.type
_entity_poly.pdbx_seq_one_letter_code
_entity_poly.pdbx_strand_id
1 'polypeptide(L)'
;MSRARQPPLVTGISPNEGTPWTKVTIRGENLGTGPNDLIGLSICGHNCLLTAEWMSASKIVCRVGPAKDDKGEIIVTTRSGGKGTSTVSFKVLRHEKIGILDQSAVWVDEMNYYDMRTDRNKGISPLSLRPANPLGIDIDKGKVPLKDLESMFPGMSGDFTSENFSATWYLIENHSATSFEHLRVASGNLKKQASKKNEGSLAYVKGGLSTFFEAQDALAAIHQKLESDGTEKVEGSMTRRLENILNRASNTADTLFQEVLGRKDKADSTRNALNVLQRFKFLFNLPLNIERNIQKGDYDVVINDYEKAKSLFGNTEVPVFKKVYAEVETRIGALRNLLLDKLLETPSTLHDQKRYIRYLSDLHAPGDPAWQCIVAQHKWILQLMQNCGGGLELDGELRSSALSRISHTASLKRGSSFQSPRDDSWQYKSPQQVRFVEKLSDVVISQLPNFWKLWISYVNGSLFSETGEKSGQVEKLKKNARQRQNDFKGMIEEVTRRLVQLVRGALLPTTLPQEQRRLYGGWDTKTIHPGAWLTQVIHTIRLTHDALSALEIPNDMLQVIQDLLLDLRMQCLLTTLQQTAEDVKRLPEKEDWIVDNEGITSLPALFEQCMVQMLQSLKEPMECKPGEANVFQQELAQDEACKLCVGIMKAFINCLEQLSTKTDGDIDTSHLSVEMGSPDVFGSIHEDFSPSPEQRLLIILSNCQYLERHTFLNLAEHLEKHGFTTADKITRVSREAVCELDERLFESYIEKKSDPIVGSLEPGIYAGYFDWKDCLPPTGVRSYLKEALVSIISVHAEVFTVSKELVPRVLSRIIESVSEEMSRLMQCVSSFSKNGALQARLEICALKDAVATYLTSESLRSMCLLRL
;
A
#
# COMPACT_ATOMS: atom_id res chain seq x y z
N MET A 1 69.18 -20.79 25.04
CA MET A 1 69.19 -21.89 26.03
C MET A 1 67.81 -22.00 26.65
N SER A 2 67.00 -22.96 26.23
CA SER A 2 65.64 -23.19 26.75
C SER A 2 65.72 -24.04 28.03
N ARG A 3 65.12 -23.55 29.14
CA ARG A 3 65.07 -24.21 30.45
C ARG A 3 64.74 -25.71 30.31
N ALA A 4 65.62 -26.57 30.83
CA ALA A 4 65.37 -28.01 30.94
C ALA A 4 64.09 -28.24 31.75
N ARG A 5 63.10 -28.92 31.15
CA ARG A 5 61.84 -29.27 31.83
C ARG A 5 62.04 -30.51 32.70
N GLN A 6 61.28 -30.58 33.78
CA GLN A 6 61.39 -31.67 34.74
C GLN A 6 61.01 -33.02 34.09
N PRO A 7 61.67 -34.12 34.48
CA PRO A 7 61.37 -35.44 33.95
C PRO A 7 59.96 -35.91 34.36
N PRO A 8 59.33 -36.81 33.57
CA PRO A 8 58.04 -37.38 33.90
C PRO A 8 58.08 -38.13 35.24
N LEU A 9 57.11 -37.90 36.12
CA LEU A 9 56.99 -38.61 37.40
C LEU A 9 55.65 -39.34 37.44
N VAL A 10 55.68 -40.68 37.50
CA VAL A 10 54.47 -41.50 37.61
C VAL A 10 54.14 -41.71 39.09
N THR A 11 53.02 -41.15 39.54
CA THR A 11 52.57 -41.19 40.93
C THR A 11 51.45 -42.21 41.19
N GLY A 12 50.80 -42.73 40.15
CA GLY A 12 49.73 -43.71 40.31
C GLY A 12 49.45 -44.53 39.05
N ILE A 13 48.94 -45.75 39.24
CA ILE A 13 48.43 -46.61 38.17
C ILE A 13 47.14 -47.30 38.62
N SER A 14 46.17 -47.42 37.72
CA SER A 14 44.88 -48.06 38.01
C SER A 14 44.41 -48.91 36.82
N PRO A 15 44.12 -50.21 37.02
CA PRO A 15 44.39 -50.99 38.24
C PRO A 15 45.90 -51.15 38.50
N ASN A 16 46.28 -51.49 39.74
CA ASN A 16 47.67 -51.71 40.16
C ASN A 16 48.16 -53.16 39.96
N GLU A 17 47.24 -54.07 39.66
CA GLU A 17 47.52 -55.45 39.26
C GLU A 17 46.56 -55.92 38.15
N GLY A 18 46.97 -56.91 37.36
CA GLY A 18 46.14 -57.46 36.29
C GLY A 18 46.85 -58.52 35.46
N THR A 19 46.11 -59.23 34.62
CA THR A 19 46.66 -60.18 33.64
C THR A 19 47.26 -59.44 32.44
N PRO A 20 48.10 -60.10 31.61
CA PRO A 20 48.58 -59.51 30.35
C PRO A 20 47.40 -58.96 29.52
N TRP A 21 47.63 -57.82 28.85
CA TRP A 21 46.66 -57.05 28.05
C TRP A 21 45.60 -56.25 28.80
N THR A 22 45.68 -56.18 30.13
CA THR A 22 44.83 -55.30 30.95
C THR A 22 45.03 -53.83 30.57
N LYS A 23 43.93 -53.09 30.41
CA LYS A 23 43.94 -51.65 30.17
C LYS A 23 44.21 -50.92 31.48
N VAL A 24 45.30 -50.16 31.53
CA VAL A 24 45.75 -49.43 32.72
C VAL A 24 45.78 -47.92 32.45
N THR A 25 45.46 -47.15 33.48
CA THR A 25 45.55 -45.68 33.49
C THR A 25 46.72 -45.26 34.38
N ILE A 26 47.72 -44.64 33.78
CA ILE A 26 48.89 -44.08 34.45
C ILE A 26 48.60 -42.61 34.78
N ARG A 27 48.83 -42.22 36.03
CA ARG A 27 48.70 -40.85 36.55
C ARG A 27 50.04 -40.36 37.07
N GLY A 28 50.33 -39.08 36.85
CA GLY A 28 51.63 -38.51 37.18
C GLY A 28 51.71 -37.01 36.93
N GLU A 29 52.92 -36.50 36.94
CA GLU A 29 53.27 -35.11 36.61
C GLU A 29 54.25 -35.10 35.45
N ASN A 30 54.15 -34.09 34.57
CA ASN A 30 55.04 -33.90 33.43
C ASN A 30 55.10 -35.11 32.46
N LEU A 31 53.98 -35.83 32.27
CA LEU A 31 53.85 -36.99 31.36
C LEU A 31 53.82 -36.61 29.86
N GLY A 32 54.40 -35.46 29.50
CA GLY A 32 54.48 -34.94 28.13
C GLY A 32 53.56 -33.74 27.88
N THR A 33 53.88 -32.96 26.85
CA THR A 33 53.15 -31.75 26.43
C THR A 33 52.09 -32.01 25.37
N GLY A 34 52.09 -33.21 24.78
CA GLY A 34 51.17 -33.68 23.76
C GLY A 34 51.52 -35.10 23.35
N PRO A 35 50.71 -35.75 22.50
CA PRO A 35 50.93 -37.14 22.08
C PRO A 35 52.27 -37.36 21.39
N ASN A 36 52.76 -36.39 20.61
CA ASN A 36 54.05 -36.46 19.92
C ASN A 36 55.28 -36.31 20.85
N ASP A 37 55.05 -35.92 22.09
CA ASP A 37 56.08 -35.78 23.12
C ASP A 37 56.35 -37.11 23.84
N LEU A 38 55.40 -38.06 23.83
CA LEU A 38 55.56 -39.39 24.41
C LEU A 38 56.34 -40.30 23.46
N ILE A 39 57.60 -40.57 23.76
CA ILE A 39 58.50 -41.37 22.89
C ILE A 39 58.79 -42.77 23.43
N GLY A 40 58.42 -43.06 24.67
CA GLY A 40 58.57 -44.40 25.24
C GLY A 40 57.67 -44.62 26.45
N LEU A 41 57.09 -45.81 26.54
CA LEU A 41 56.37 -46.27 27.72
C LEU A 41 56.73 -47.73 27.96
N SER A 42 57.25 -48.06 29.14
CA SER A 42 57.60 -49.43 29.52
C SER A 42 56.96 -49.79 30.86
N ILE A 43 56.31 -50.95 30.94
CA ILE A 43 55.72 -51.49 32.18
C ILE A 43 56.28 -52.90 32.38
N CYS A 44 56.89 -53.18 33.54
CA CYS A 44 57.47 -54.48 33.86
C CYS A 44 58.43 -55.02 32.77
N GLY A 45 59.25 -54.13 32.20
CA GLY A 45 60.22 -54.45 31.15
C GLY A 45 59.64 -54.63 29.74
N HIS A 46 58.32 -54.46 29.54
CA HIS A 46 57.68 -54.56 28.23
C HIS A 46 57.33 -53.19 27.65
N ASN A 47 57.66 -52.97 26.37
CA ASN A 47 57.34 -51.72 25.66
C ASN A 47 55.84 -51.66 25.34
N CYS A 48 55.14 -50.71 25.96
CA CYS A 48 53.71 -50.47 25.82
C CYS A 48 53.40 -49.20 25.00
N LEU A 49 54.39 -48.61 24.31
CA LEU A 49 54.20 -47.36 23.55
C LEU A 49 53.16 -47.50 22.42
N LEU A 50 53.12 -48.65 21.73
CA LEU A 50 52.18 -48.91 20.63
C LEU A 50 50.71 -48.86 21.07
N THR A 51 50.44 -49.15 22.34
CA THR A 51 49.09 -49.14 22.91
C THR A 51 48.84 -47.91 23.78
N ALA A 52 49.79 -46.97 23.86
CA ALA A 52 49.73 -45.81 24.73
C ALA A 52 48.99 -44.64 24.07
N GLU A 53 47.92 -44.20 24.72
CA GLU A 53 47.19 -42.98 24.40
C GLU A 53 47.51 -41.91 25.44
N TRP A 54 48.19 -40.84 25.00
CA TRP A 54 48.41 -39.66 25.82
C TRP A 54 47.10 -38.89 25.97
N MET A 55 46.66 -38.63 27.21
CA MET A 55 45.41 -37.91 27.49
C MET A 55 45.67 -36.49 27.98
N SER A 56 46.67 -36.32 28.85
CA SER A 56 47.07 -35.02 29.38
C SER A 56 48.49 -35.10 29.96
N ALA A 57 49.05 -33.95 30.35
CA ALA A 57 50.34 -33.87 31.04
C ALA A 57 50.39 -34.62 32.39
N SER A 58 49.25 -35.13 32.86
CA SER A 58 49.13 -35.92 34.09
C SER A 58 48.50 -37.30 33.91
N LYS A 59 48.16 -37.70 32.68
CA LYS A 59 47.43 -38.95 32.44
C LYS A 59 47.77 -39.59 31.09
N ILE A 60 48.12 -40.88 31.13
CA ILE A 60 48.32 -41.74 29.96
C ILE A 60 47.49 -43.02 30.16
N VAL A 61 46.90 -43.56 29.10
CA VAL A 61 46.18 -44.84 29.14
C VAL A 61 46.86 -45.81 28.19
N CYS A 62 47.12 -47.05 28.61
CA CYS A 62 47.73 -48.06 27.73
C CYS A 62 47.25 -49.47 28.09
N ARG A 63 47.65 -50.46 27.30
CA ARG A 63 47.48 -51.89 27.67
C ARG A 63 48.83 -52.50 28.00
N VAL A 64 48.90 -53.19 29.13
CA VAL A 64 50.13 -53.85 29.60
C VAL A 64 50.41 -55.05 28.70
N GLY A 65 51.64 -55.18 28.16
CA GLY A 65 52.03 -56.35 27.38
C GLY A 65 52.40 -57.58 28.24
N PRO A 66 52.73 -58.72 27.64
CA PRO A 66 53.20 -59.90 28.36
C PRO A 66 54.58 -59.60 28.98
N ALA A 67 54.59 -59.36 30.30
CA ALA A 67 55.81 -59.09 31.06
C ALA A 67 56.49 -60.39 31.50
N LYS A 68 57.83 -60.38 31.59
CA LYS A 68 58.62 -61.52 32.09
C LYS A 68 58.65 -61.58 33.62
N ASP A 69 58.50 -60.43 34.27
CA ASP A 69 58.63 -60.28 35.73
C ASP A 69 57.28 -60.05 36.40
N ASP A 70 57.10 -60.65 37.58
CA ASP A 70 55.80 -60.64 38.29
C ASP A 70 55.45 -59.26 38.87
N LYS A 71 56.45 -58.38 39.07
CA LYS A 71 56.28 -56.99 39.53
C LYS A 71 57.40 -56.12 38.98
N GLY A 72 57.07 -54.95 38.41
CA GLY A 72 58.08 -54.08 37.81
C GLY A 72 57.71 -52.60 37.73
N GLU A 73 58.70 -51.78 37.43
CA GLU A 73 58.59 -50.33 37.34
C GLU A 73 57.85 -49.88 36.07
N ILE A 74 57.28 -48.67 36.14
CA ILE A 74 56.58 -48.00 35.04
C ILE A 74 57.43 -46.82 34.59
N ILE A 75 58.00 -46.88 33.40
CA ILE A 75 58.93 -45.88 32.90
C ILE A 75 58.27 -45.15 31.72
N VAL A 76 58.00 -43.86 31.90
CA VAL A 76 57.50 -42.95 30.85
C VAL A 76 58.67 -42.11 30.35
N THR A 77 58.91 -42.09 29.04
CA THR A 77 59.98 -41.31 28.41
C THR A 77 59.37 -40.28 27.47
N THR A 78 59.66 -39.01 27.70
CA THR A 78 59.18 -37.90 26.86
C THR A 78 60.34 -37.23 26.12
N ARG A 79 60.07 -36.63 24.96
CA ARG A 79 61.06 -35.89 24.18
C ARG A 79 61.50 -34.61 24.92
N SER A 80 60.57 -33.98 25.64
CA SER A 80 60.78 -32.71 26.34
C SER A 80 61.39 -32.85 27.75
N GLY A 81 61.11 -33.94 28.47
CA GLY A 81 61.54 -34.17 29.85
C GLY A 81 62.48 -35.37 30.03
N GLY A 82 62.74 -36.17 29.00
CA GLY A 82 63.61 -37.34 29.08
C GLY A 82 62.95 -38.55 29.77
N LYS A 83 63.79 -39.43 30.33
CA LYS A 83 63.34 -40.66 31.00
C LYS A 83 62.80 -40.35 32.40
N GLY A 84 61.55 -40.71 32.63
CA GLY A 84 60.85 -40.51 33.89
C GLY A 84 61.08 -41.61 34.92
N THR A 85 60.64 -41.35 36.14
CA THR A 85 60.67 -42.28 37.28
C THR A 85 59.26 -42.59 37.76
N SER A 86 59.09 -43.68 38.50
CA SER A 86 57.80 -44.04 39.11
C SER A 86 57.94 -44.35 40.57
N THR A 87 56.96 -43.90 41.36
CA THR A 87 56.81 -44.27 42.78
C THR A 87 55.91 -45.48 42.98
N VAL A 88 55.32 -46.00 41.90
CA VAL A 88 54.38 -47.13 41.92
C VAL A 88 54.86 -48.22 40.95
N SER A 89 54.42 -49.45 41.20
CA SER A 89 54.75 -50.61 40.36
C SER A 89 53.47 -51.34 39.97
N PHE A 90 53.50 -52.01 38.83
CA PHE A 90 52.41 -52.86 38.38
C PHE A 90 52.77 -54.33 38.67
N LYS A 91 51.79 -55.13 39.10
CA LYS A 91 51.95 -56.57 39.34
C LYS A 91 51.22 -57.37 38.25
N VAL A 92 51.93 -58.23 37.54
CA VAL A 92 51.34 -59.09 36.51
C VAL A 92 50.91 -60.41 37.15
N LEU A 93 49.63 -60.73 37.08
CA LEU A 93 49.08 -62.00 37.58
C LEU A 93 49.29 -63.09 36.52
N ARG A 94 50.01 -64.18 36.87
CA ARG A 94 50.14 -65.37 36.01
C ARG A 94 48.83 -66.16 36.04
N HIS A 95 48.43 -66.72 34.90
CA HIS A 95 47.26 -67.59 34.82
C HIS A 95 47.42 -68.81 35.73
N GLU A 96 46.46 -69.05 36.63
CA GLU A 96 46.30 -70.34 37.31
C GLU A 96 45.83 -71.40 36.29
N LYS A 97 46.27 -72.66 36.48
CA LYS A 97 45.87 -73.79 35.64
C LYS A 97 44.37 -74.07 35.82
N ILE A 98 43.60 -73.78 34.79
CA ILE A 98 42.14 -73.96 34.74
C ILE A 98 41.82 -75.46 34.68
N GLY A 99 40.92 -75.94 35.54
CA GLY A 99 40.44 -77.32 35.53
C GLY A 99 39.47 -77.60 34.38
N ILE A 100 39.28 -78.88 34.03
CA ILE A 100 38.48 -79.35 32.87
C ILE A 100 37.00 -78.85 32.91
N LEU A 101 36.51 -78.43 34.07
CA LEU A 101 35.13 -77.98 34.29
C LEU A 101 34.96 -76.45 34.40
N ASP A 102 36.04 -75.67 34.36
CA ASP A 102 35.98 -74.22 34.47
C ASP A 102 36.00 -73.53 33.10
N GLN A 103 35.08 -72.60 32.85
CA GLN A 103 34.95 -71.92 31.56
C GLN A 103 36.01 -70.83 31.37
N SER A 104 36.74 -70.88 30.26
CA SER A 104 37.69 -69.84 29.82
C SER A 104 37.16 -69.07 28.62
N ALA A 105 37.35 -67.75 28.62
CA ALA A 105 36.99 -66.86 27.50
C ALA A 105 38.14 -66.68 26.47
N VAL A 106 39.26 -67.40 26.62
CA VAL A 106 40.40 -67.40 25.70
C VAL A 106 40.81 -68.86 25.40
N TRP A 107 41.03 -69.17 24.12
CA TRP A 107 41.48 -70.48 23.64
C TRP A 107 42.87 -70.85 24.22
N VAL A 108 43.00 -72.07 24.74
CA VAL A 108 44.26 -72.64 25.27
C VAL A 108 44.66 -73.82 24.38
N ASP A 109 45.94 -73.91 23.99
CA ASP A 109 46.44 -74.95 23.08
C ASP A 109 46.43 -76.35 23.76
N GLU A 110 45.67 -77.30 23.22
CA GLU A 110 45.31 -78.60 23.84
C GLU A 110 46.38 -79.72 23.71
N MET A 111 47.69 -79.41 23.68
CA MET A 111 48.70 -80.36 23.19
C MET A 111 49.43 -81.27 24.21
N ASN A 112 48.97 -81.45 25.45
CA ASN A 112 49.67 -82.32 26.44
C ASN A 112 48.75 -83.27 27.22
N TYR A 113 48.11 -84.23 26.54
CA TYR A 113 47.29 -85.27 27.17
C TYR A 113 47.84 -86.72 27.06
N TYR A 114 49.04 -86.94 26.52
CA TYR A 114 49.56 -88.31 26.26
C TYR A 114 50.33 -88.99 27.41
N ASP A 115 50.54 -88.35 28.57
CA ASP A 115 51.47 -88.84 29.61
C ASP A 115 50.83 -89.62 30.78
N MET A 116 49.58 -90.09 30.66
CA MET A 116 48.90 -90.88 31.71
C MET A 116 48.88 -92.40 31.49
N ARG A 117 49.83 -92.98 30.75
CA ARG A 117 49.89 -94.43 30.44
C ARG A 117 50.87 -95.27 31.27
N THR A 118 51.49 -94.73 32.31
CA THR A 118 52.50 -95.44 33.12
C THR A 118 51.98 -96.06 34.41
N ASP A 119 50.68 -96.02 34.69
CA ASP A 119 50.17 -96.62 35.93
C ASP A 119 49.94 -98.13 35.79
N ARG A 120 50.84 -98.87 36.44
CA ARG A 120 50.92 -100.32 36.56
C ARG A 120 49.77 -100.81 37.44
N ASN A 121 48.65 -101.22 36.85
CA ASN A 121 47.78 -102.32 37.33
C ASN A 121 46.40 -102.24 36.67
N LYS A 122 46.22 -102.88 35.51
CA LYS A 122 44.98 -103.59 35.11
C LYS A 122 45.12 -104.15 33.68
N GLY A 123 44.77 -105.43 33.52
CA GLY A 123 44.37 -106.03 32.24
C GLY A 123 45.49 -106.29 31.24
N ILE A 124 46.08 -107.49 31.32
CA ILE A 124 47.03 -108.03 30.35
C ILE A 124 46.32 -108.19 28.99
N SER A 125 46.84 -107.54 27.95
CA SER A 125 46.49 -107.86 26.57
C SER A 125 47.28 -109.10 26.11
N PRO A 126 46.71 -110.01 25.30
CA PRO A 126 47.33 -111.30 24.94
C PRO A 126 48.53 -111.19 23.99
N LEU A 127 48.99 -109.97 23.69
CA LEU A 127 50.01 -109.66 22.69
C LEU A 127 51.29 -109.05 23.29
N SER A 128 51.45 -109.10 24.62
CA SER A 128 52.67 -108.60 25.28
C SER A 128 53.72 -109.70 25.37
N LEU A 129 54.60 -109.76 24.38
CA LEU A 129 55.84 -110.55 24.38
C LEU A 129 56.84 -109.94 25.38
N ARG A 130 56.73 -110.28 26.67
CA ARG A 130 57.85 -110.12 27.62
C ARG A 130 58.43 -111.49 28.01
N PRO A 131 59.73 -111.77 27.78
CA PRO A 131 60.34 -113.05 28.14
C PRO A 131 60.44 -113.26 29.66
N ALA A 132 60.19 -114.48 30.12
CA ALA A 132 60.31 -114.90 31.52
C ALA A 132 61.79 -115.08 31.96
N ASN A 133 62.05 -114.94 33.27
CA ASN A 133 63.39 -115.01 33.91
C ASN A 133 64.28 -116.15 33.34
N PRO A 134 65.37 -115.85 32.62
CA PRO A 134 66.13 -116.83 31.85
C PRO A 134 67.02 -117.77 32.69
N LEU A 135 67.34 -117.41 33.94
CA LEU A 135 68.18 -118.25 34.81
C LEU A 135 67.39 -119.26 35.63
N GLY A 136 66.07 -119.08 35.76
CA GLY A 136 65.17 -120.01 36.46
C GLY A 136 65.49 -120.21 37.96
N ILE A 137 66.27 -119.28 38.54
CA ILE A 137 66.55 -119.17 39.97
C ILE A 137 65.98 -117.85 40.48
N ASP A 138 65.55 -117.84 41.75
CA ASP A 138 64.97 -116.65 42.38
C ASP A 138 65.99 -115.50 42.47
N ILE A 139 65.50 -114.28 42.27
CA ILE A 139 66.30 -113.05 42.23
C ILE A 139 66.47 -112.54 43.66
N ASP A 140 67.72 -112.48 44.13
CA ASP A 140 68.06 -111.91 45.44
C ASP A 140 68.24 -110.41 45.32
N LYS A 141 67.46 -109.62 46.06
CA LYS A 141 67.61 -108.16 46.12
C LYS A 141 68.82 -107.77 46.98
N GLY A 142 70.02 -107.89 46.41
CA GLY A 142 71.23 -107.29 46.97
C GLY A 142 71.14 -105.76 46.98
N LYS A 143 71.48 -105.11 48.10
CA LYS A 143 71.53 -103.64 48.22
C LYS A 143 72.82 -103.08 47.64
N VAL A 144 72.97 -103.06 46.31
CA VAL A 144 74.07 -102.35 45.63
C VAL A 144 73.52 -101.11 44.91
N PRO A 145 73.99 -99.88 45.19
CA PRO A 145 73.50 -98.66 44.53
C PRO A 145 73.86 -98.63 43.02
N LEU A 146 72.87 -98.31 42.17
CA LEU A 146 73.03 -98.22 40.69
C LEU A 146 74.15 -97.27 40.23
N LYS A 147 74.45 -96.22 41.01
CA LYS A 147 75.51 -95.26 40.69
C LYS A 147 76.92 -95.86 40.73
N ASP A 148 77.16 -96.87 41.57
CA ASP A 148 78.47 -97.52 41.65
C ASP A 148 78.67 -98.50 40.48
N LEU A 149 77.59 -99.15 40.00
CA LEU A 149 77.60 -100.03 38.82
C LEU A 149 77.81 -99.27 37.49
N GLU A 150 77.18 -98.10 37.34
CA GLU A 150 77.41 -97.20 36.19
C GLU A 150 78.85 -96.68 36.13
N SER A 151 79.54 -96.57 37.27
CA SER A 151 80.95 -96.17 37.33
C SER A 151 81.92 -97.29 36.94
N MET A 152 81.58 -98.55 37.25
CA MET A 152 82.42 -99.72 36.97
C MET A 152 82.24 -100.25 35.53
N PHE A 153 81.09 -100.01 34.90
CA PHE A 153 80.77 -100.43 33.53
C PHE A 153 80.13 -99.30 32.70
N PRO A 154 80.86 -98.24 32.30
CA PRO A 154 80.28 -97.12 31.58
C PRO A 154 79.69 -97.54 30.22
N GLY A 155 78.42 -97.17 29.98
CA GLY A 155 77.71 -97.42 28.72
C GLY A 155 77.11 -98.82 28.53
N MET A 156 77.29 -99.72 29.52
CA MET A 156 76.67 -101.05 29.53
C MET A 156 75.36 -101.05 30.32
N SER A 157 74.51 -102.05 30.09
CA SER A 157 73.23 -102.21 30.80
C SER A 157 73.03 -103.63 31.33
N GLY A 158 72.35 -103.75 32.46
CA GLY A 158 71.81 -105.01 32.97
C GLY A 158 70.51 -105.46 32.28
N ASP A 159 69.92 -104.66 31.38
CA ASP A 159 68.69 -105.05 30.68
C ASP A 159 68.99 -105.95 29.47
N PHE A 160 68.38 -107.14 29.44
CA PHE A 160 68.54 -108.14 28.38
C PHE A 160 67.97 -107.72 27.02
N THR A 161 67.20 -106.63 26.97
CA THR A 161 66.67 -106.05 25.72
C THR A 161 67.53 -104.94 25.13
N SER A 162 68.58 -104.51 25.84
CA SER A 162 69.52 -103.50 25.37
C SER A 162 70.64 -104.13 24.52
N GLU A 163 71.07 -103.44 23.46
CA GLU A 163 72.21 -103.87 22.62
C GLU A 163 73.54 -103.89 23.38
N ASN A 164 73.67 -103.10 24.45
CA ASN A 164 74.88 -102.97 25.27
C ASN A 164 74.85 -103.85 26.54
N PHE A 165 74.23 -105.03 26.46
CA PHE A 165 74.01 -105.90 27.62
C PHE A 165 75.32 -106.49 28.18
N SER A 166 75.50 -106.41 29.51
CA SER A 166 76.58 -107.09 30.24
C SER A 166 76.04 -108.18 31.16
N ALA A 167 76.42 -109.43 30.89
CA ALA A 167 76.05 -110.57 31.73
C ALA A 167 76.62 -110.46 33.15
N THR A 168 77.80 -109.85 33.30
CA THR A 168 78.44 -109.63 34.60
C THR A 168 77.70 -108.59 35.42
N TRP A 169 77.23 -107.50 34.80
CA TRP A 169 76.36 -106.52 35.45
C TRP A 169 75.08 -107.19 35.94
N TYR A 170 74.40 -107.94 35.06
CA TYR A 170 73.13 -108.59 35.39
C TYR A 170 73.25 -109.54 36.59
N LEU A 171 74.35 -110.30 36.70
CA LEU A 171 74.59 -111.20 37.83
C LEU A 171 74.91 -110.46 39.13
N ILE A 172 75.63 -109.33 39.08
CA ILE A 172 75.92 -108.52 40.27
C ILE A 172 74.65 -107.83 40.77
N GLU A 173 73.81 -107.31 39.87
CA GLU A 173 72.59 -106.60 40.24
C GLU A 173 71.51 -107.54 40.82
N ASN A 174 71.35 -108.74 40.23
CA ASN A 174 70.23 -109.63 40.54
C ASN A 174 70.61 -110.89 41.33
N HIS A 175 71.89 -111.26 41.39
CA HIS A 175 72.37 -112.53 41.97
C HIS A 175 73.69 -112.37 42.76
N SER A 176 73.90 -111.22 43.41
CA SER A 176 75.15 -110.95 44.17
C SER A 176 75.38 -111.89 45.37
N ALA A 177 74.31 -112.45 45.94
CA ALA A 177 74.37 -113.28 47.16
C ALA A 177 74.20 -114.79 46.88
N THR A 178 74.07 -115.19 45.61
CA THR A 178 73.68 -116.55 45.25
C THR A 178 74.88 -117.50 45.27
N SER A 179 74.73 -118.70 45.86
CA SER A 179 75.84 -119.64 46.01
C SER A 179 76.26 -120.28 44.67
N PHE A 180 77.51 -120.70 44.58
CA PHE A 180 78.08 -121.31 43.35
C PHE A 180 77.31 -122.55 42.89
N GLU A 181 76.80 -123.37 43.81
CA GLU A 181 76.00 -124.56 43.49
C GLU A 181 74.70 -124.17 42.74
N HIS A 182 74.03 -123.09 43.16
CA HIS A 182 72.82 -122.59 42.51
C HIS A 182 73.09 -121.97 41.13
N LEU A 183 74.20 -121.25 40.97
CA LEU A 183 74.60 -120.72 39.66
C LEU A 183 74.95 -121.85 38.67
N ARG A 184 75.47 -122.98 39.16
CA ARG A 184 75.71 -124.18 38.34
C ARG A 184 74.41 -124.80 37.83
N VAL A 185 73.37 -124.84 38.68
CA VAL A 185 72.02 -125.28 38.26
C VAL A 185 71.42 -124.32 37.24
N ALA A 186 71.56 -123.00 37.44
CA ALA A 186 71.10 -121.98 36.50
C ALA A 186 71.76 -122.14 35.12
N SER A 187 73.07 -122.40 35.07
CA SER A 187 73.78 -122.71 33.82
C SER A 187 73.24 -123.97 33.12
N GLY A 188 72.94 -125.03 33.89
CA GLY A 188 72.32 -126.24 33.37
C GLY A 188 70.92 -126.02 32.79
N ASN A 189 70.10 -125.18 33.43
CA ASN A 189 68.78 -124.79 32.95
C ASN A 189 68.85 -123.94 31.68
N LEU A 190 69.80 -123.01 31.61
CA LEU A 190 69.99 -122.14 30.46
C LEU A 190 70.43 -122.94 29.22
N LYS A 191 71.30 -123.97 29.39
CA LYS A 191 71.61 -124.92 28.32
C LYS A 191 70.39 -125.71 27.85
N LYS A 192 69.50 -126.15 28.75
CA LYS A 192 68.25 -126.85 28.39
C LYS A 192 67.22 -125.93 27.70
N GLN A 193 67.17 -124.64 28.04
CA GLN A 193 66.32 -123.68 27.33
C GLN A 193 66.86 -123.33 25.95
N ALA A 194 68.18 -123.19 25.80
CA ALA A 194 68.81 -122.94 24.51
C ALA A 194 68.55 -124.08 23.51
N SER A 195 68.59 -125.35 23.95
CA SER A 195 68.27 -126.49 23.08
C SER A 195 66.78 -126.58 22.70
N LYS A 196 65.86 -126.19 23.59
CA LYS A 196 64.42 -126.14 23.28
C LYS A 196 64.01 -125.09 22.22
N LYS A 197 64.82 -124.05 22.00
CA LYS A 197 64.55 -123.02 20.97
C LYS A 197 64.79 -123.51 19.53
N ASN A 198 65.63 -124.54 19.35
CA ASN A 198 65.92 -125.09 18.02
C ASN A 198 64.85 -126.06 17.48
N GLU A 199 64.06 -126.71 18.35
CA GLU A 199 62.99 -127.64 17.91
C GLU A 199 61.59 -127.00 17.85
N GLY A 200 61.38 -125.82 18.46
CA GLY A 200 60.07 -125.16 18.56
C GLY A 200 59.72 -124.13 17.47
N SER A 201 60.67 -123.72 16.62
CA SER A 201 60.45 -122.60 15.67
C SER A 201 59.54 -122.93 14.48
N LEU A 202 59.25 -124.21 14.22
CA LEU A 202 58.38 -124.62 13.10
C LEU A 202 56.89 -124.74 13.47
N ALA A 203 56.56 -124.83 14.77
CA ALA A 203 55.17 -124.99 15.22
C ALA A 203 54.40 -123.66 15.36
N TYR A 204 55.10 -122.55 15.62
CA TYR A 204 54.49 -121.22 15.76
C TYR A 204 54.09 -120.56 14.41
N VAL A 205 54.68 -121.00 13.30
CA VAL A 205 54.41 -120.41 11.96
C VAL A 205 53.11 -120.95 11.35
N LYS A 206 52.59 -122.10 11.78
CA LYS A 206 51.35 -122.68 11.25
C LYS A 206 50.06 -121.98 11.71
N GLY A 207 50.08 -121.29 12.85
CA GLY A 207 48.88 -120.65 13.43
C GLY A 207 48.65 -119.18 13.05
N GLY A 208 49.66 -118.50 12.47
CA GLY A 208 49.64 -117.06 12.19
C GLY A 208 49.82 -116.68 10.71
N LEU A 209 49.64 -117.63 9.79
CA LEU A 209 49.73 -117.38 8.35
C LEU A 209 48.66 -116.39 7.85
N SER A 210 47.45 -116.43 8.42
CA SER A 210 46.37 -115.52 8.02
C SER A 210 46.69 -114.06 8.32
N THR A 211 47.25 -113.76 9.49
CA THR A 211 47.64 -112.38 9.85
C THR A 211 48.85 -111.89 9.05
N PHE A 212 49.73 -112.77 8.61
CA PHE A 212 50.81 -112.43 7.67
C PHE A 212 50.26 -112.09 6.28
N PHE A 213 49.33 -112.90 5.76
CA PHE A 213 48.68 -112.59 4.47
C PHE A 213 47.82 -111.33 4.57
N GLU A 214 47.09 -111.10 5.66
CA GLU A 214 46.35 -109.85 5.87
C GLU A 214 47.27 -108.63 6.00
N ALA A 215 48.41 -108.75 6.68
CA ALA A 215 49.38 -107.66 6.76
C ALA A 215 50.05 -107.40 5.41
N GLN A 216 50.33 -108.45 4.63
CA GLN A 216 50.88 -108.33 3.28
C GLN A 216 49.87 -107.75 2.29
N ASP A 217 48.60 -108.16 2.36
CA ASP A 217 47.51 -107.60 1.57
C ASP A 217 47.23 -106.15 1.95
N ALA A 218 47.30 -105.80 3.24
CA ALA A 218 47.19 -104.41 3.70
C ALA A 218 48.38 -103.56 3.22
N LEU A 219 49.60 -104.09 3.28
CA LEU A 219 50.79 -103.42 2.73
C LEU A 219 50.71 -103.28 1.21
N ALA A 220 50.23 -104.31 0.50
CA ALA A 220 50.01 -104.25 -0.94
C ALA A 220 48.90 -103.27 -1.31
N ALA A 221 47.81 -103.21 -0.54
CA ALA A 221 46.73 -102.24 -0.73
C ALA A 221 47.17 -100.80 -0.45
N ILE A 222 48.01 -100.59 0.58
CA ILE A 222 48.63 -99.28 0.84
C ILE A 222 49.59 -98.93 -0.29
N HIS A 223 50.43 -99.86 -0.75
CA HIS A 223 51.35 -99.63 -1.86
C HIS A 223 50.61 -99.31 -3.16
N GLN A 224 49.52 -100.03 -3.46
CA GLN A 224 48.67 -99.76 -4.61
C GLN A 224 47.94 -98.41 -4.49
N LYS A 225 47.48 -98.04 -3.29
CA LYS A 225 46.94 -96.69 -3.03
C LYS A 225 48.01 -95.61 -3.16
N LEU A 226 49.24 -95.90 -2.75
CA LEU A 226 50.35 -94.97 -2.85
C LEU A 226 50.82 -94.79 -4.30
N GLU A 227 50.75 -95.84 -5.12
CA GLU A 227 50.97 -95.76 -6.58
C GLU A 227 49.79 -95.08 -7.30
N SER A 228 48.54 -95.30 -6.86
CA SER A 228 47.39 -94.59 -7.42
C SER A 228 47.38 -93.10 -7.04
N ASP A 229 47.86 -92.77 -5.84
CA ASP A 229 47.93 -91.39 -5.32
C ASP A 229 49.32 -90.75 -5.51
N GLY A 230 50.29 -91.44 -6.11
CA GLY A 230 51.68 -91.01 -6.15
C GLY A 230 52.47 -91.46 -7.37
N THR A 231 52.81 -90.47 -8.20
CA THR A 231 54.13 -90.24 -8.83
C THR A 231 54.41 -90.50 -10.31
N GLU A 232 53.44 -90.73 -11.21
CA GLU A 232 53.80 -90.78 -12.65
C GLU A 232 53.00 -89.96 -13.67
N LYS A 233 51.92 -89.21 -13.36
CA LYS A 233 51.20 -88.48 -14.44
C LYS A 233 50.72 -87.05 -14.21
N VAL A 234 51.02 -86.38 -13.10
CA VAL A 234 50.71 -84.94 -12.97
C VAL A 234 51.83 -84.21 -12.25
N GLU A 235 52.50 -83.31 -12.98
CA GLU A 235 53.49 -82.37 -12.43
C GLU A 235 52.89 -81.49 -11.32
N GLY A 236 53.41 -81.65 -10.10
CA GLY A 236 53.31 -80.66 -9.03
C GLY A 236 52.58 -81.13 -7.78
N SER A 237 53.35 -81.23 -6.69
CA SER A 237 53.00 -81.33 -5.26
C SER A 237 51.53 -81.33 -4.86
N MET A 238 51.16 -82.25 -3.96
CA MET A 238 49.87 -82.36 -3.24
C MET A 238 49.28 -81.01 -2.76
N THR A 239 50.12 -79.99 -2.52
CA THR A 239 49.73 -78.64 -2.10
C THR A 239 49.12 -77.76 -3.20
N ARG A 240 49.30 -78.07 -4.49
CA ARG A 240 48.83 -77.22 -5.60
C ARG A 240 47.30 -77.16 -5.70
N ARG A 241 46.61 -78.25 -5.32
CA ARG A 241 45.15 -78.26 -5.23
C ARG A 241 44.66 -77.36 -4.09
N LEU A 242 45.37 -77.35 -2.96
CA LEU A 242 45.08 -76.47 -1.84
C LEU A 242 45.35 -75.01 -2.20
N GLU A 243 46.47 -74.73 -2.88
CA GLU A 243 46.82 -73.41 -3.40
C GLU A 243 45.78 -72.89 -4.39
N ASN A 244 45.29 -73.74 -5.30
CA ASN A 244 44.22 -73.37 -6.22
C ASN A 244 42.88 -73.09 -5.50
N ILE A 245 42.55 -73.84 -4.46
CA ILE A 245 41.36 -73.59 -3.64
C ILE A 245 41.53 -72.30 -2.83
N LEU A 246 42.71 -72.06 -2.26
CA LEU A 246 43.01 -70.86 -1.49
C LEU A 246 43.00 -69.61 -2.37
N ASN A 247 43.60 -69.68 -3.58
CA ASN A 247 43.56 -68.59 -4.55
C ASN A 247 42.14 -68.36 -5.09
N ARG A 248 41.33 -69.41 -5.31
CA ARG A 248 39.91 -69.22 -5.62
C ARG A 248 39.14 -68.59 -4.47
N ALA A 249 39.38 -69.00 -3.23
CA ALA A 249 38.76 -68.41 -2.05
C ALA A 249 39.16 -66.93 -1.88
N SER A 250 40.44 -66.60 -2.08
CA SER A 250 40.94 -65.21 -2.04
C SER A 250 40.32 -64.35 -3.14
N ASN A 251 40.32 -64.82 -4.39
CA ASN A 251 39.70 -64.08 -5.50
C ASN A 251 38.18 -63.92 -5.32
N THR A 252 37.51 -64.91 -4.74
CA THR A 252 36.07 -64.83 -4.42
C THR A 252 35.83 -63.87 -3.25
N ALA A 253 36.73 -63.83 -2.27
CA ALA A 253 36.68 -62.86 -1.18
C ALA A 253 36.93 -61.44 -1.70
N ASP A 254 37.92 -61.22 -2.57
CA ASP A 254 38.22 -59.90 -3.14
C ASP A 254 37.07 -59.36 -3.99
N THR A 255 36.43 -60.23 -4.79
CA THR A 255 35.22 -59.85 -5.55
C THR A 255 34.04 -59.53 -4.64
N LEU A 256 33.78 -60.34 -3.60
CA LEU A 256 32.77 -60.03 -2.59
C LEU A 256 33.07 -58.74 -1.82
N PHE A 257 34.33 -58.51 -1.43
CA PHE A 257 34.73 -57.29 -0.73
C PHE A 257 34.65 -56.06 -1.63
N GLN A 258 35.02 -56.14 -2.91
CA GLN A 258 34.80 -55.03 -3.84
C GLN A 258 33.31 -54.72 -4.02
N GLU A 259 32.46 -55.73 -4.15
CA GLU A 259 31.02 -55.49 -4.22
C GLU A 259 30.46 -54.89 -2.93
N VAL A 260 30.91 -55.36 -1.76
CA VAL A 260 30.46 -54.86 -0.47
C VAL A 260 30.97 -53.44 -0.20
N LEU A 261 32.23 -53.14 -0.54
CA LEU A 261 32.82 -51.81 -0.47
C LEU A 261 32.10 -50.85 -1.44
N GLY A 262 31.84 -51.29 -2.67
CA GLY A 262 31.06 -50.50 -3.63
C GLY A 262 29.62 -50.24 -3.16
N ARG A 263 28.96 -51.23 -2.53
CA ARG A 263 27.64 -51.05 -1.91
C ARG A 263 27.70 -50.12 -0.70
N LYS A 264 28.76 -50.19 0.12
CA LYS A 264 29.00 -49.29 1.24
C LYS A 264 29.23 -47.86 0.77
N ASP A 265 30.10 -47.63 -0.22
CA ASP A 265 30.37 -46.31 -0.78
C ASP A 265 29.11 -45.70 -1.41
N LYS A 266 28.30 -46.52 -2.09
CA LYS A 266 27.00 -46.07 -2.61
C LYS A 266 26.02 -45.73 -1.48
N ALA A 267 25.97 -46.53 -0.42
CA ALA A 267 25.14 -46.25 0.75
C ALA A 267 25.60 -45.01 1.53
N ASP A 268 26.91 -44.82 1.67
CA ASP A 268 27.52 -43.68 2.36
C ASP A 268 27.37 -42.40 1.52
N SER A 269 27.52 -42.48 0.20
CA SER A 269 27.20 -41.39 -0.72
C SER A 269 25.72 -41.01 -0.65
N THR A 270 24.81 -42.00 -0.64
CA THR A 270 23.38 -41.77 -0.49
C THR A 270 23.05 -41.16 0.88
N ARG A 271 23.68 -41.64 1.96
CA ARG A 271 23.56 -41.05 3.31
C ARG A 271 24.07 -39.62 3.34
N ASN A 272 25.21 -39.34 2.70
CA ASN A 272 25.79 -38.00 2.67
C ASN A 272 24.90 -37.03 1.89
N ALA A 273 24.38 -37.45 0.73
CA ALA A 273 23.40 -36.68 -0.03
C ALA A 273 22.10 -36.44 0.77
N LEU A 274 21.58 -37.47 1.46
CA LEU A 274 20.41 -37.34 2.33
C LEU A 274 20.68 -36.37 3.49
N ASN A 275 21.86 -36.43 4.09
CA ASN A 275 22.25 -35.54 5.19
C ASN A 275 22.39 -34.09 4.72
N VAL A 276 22.97 -33.85 3.53
CA VAL A 276 23.01 -32.52 2.90
C VAL A 276 21.59 -32.02 2.61
N LEU A 277 20.71 -32.86 2.04
CA LEU A 277 19.31 -32.50 1.79
C LEU A 277 18.53 -32.22 3.08
N GLN A 278 18.78 -32.97 4.17
CA GLN A 278 18.14 -32.73 5.46
C GLN A 278 18.66 -31.46 6.14
N ARG A 279 19.98 -31.24 6.11
CA ARG A 279 20.64 -30.08 6.73
C ARG A 279 20.31 -28.77 6.02
N PHE A 280 20.18 -28.81 4.69
CA PHE A 280 19.84 -27.65 3.85
C PHE A 280 18.42 -27.73 3.27
N LYS A 281 17.52 -28.48 3.92
CA LYS A 281 16.11 -28.65 3.52
C LYS A 281 15.40 -27.32 3.30
N PHE A 282 15.73 -26.31 4.11
CA PHE A 282 15.21 -24.95 3.98
C PHE A 282 15.53 -24.34 2.60
N LEU A 283 16.80 -24.38 2.17
CA LEU A 283 17.23 -23.78 0.90
C LEU A 283 16.60 -24.46 -0.32
N PHE A 284 16.55 -25.80 -0.32
CA PHE A 284 15.98 -26.56 -1.45
C PHE A 284 14.46 -26.43 -1.57
N ASN A 285 13.75 -26.28 -0.45
CA ASN A 285 12.30 -26.05 -0.44
C ASN A 285 11.92 -24.56 -0.57
N LEU A 286 12.89 -23.65 -0.50
CA LEU A 286 12.67 -22.21 -0.51
C LEU A 286 11.92 -21.73 -1.76
N PRO A 287 12.28 -22.12 -3.00
CA PRO A 287 11.58 -21.67 -4.21
C PRO A 287 10.09 -22.06 -4.20
N LEU A 288 9.79 -23.29 -3.78
CA LEU A 288 8.41 -23.81 -3.69
C LEU A 288 7.61 -23.12 -2.58
N ASN A 289 8.25 -22.84 -1.44
CA ASN A 289 7.60 -22.12 -0.34
C ASN A 289 7.32 -20.66 -0.72
N ILE A 290 8.25 -20.00 -1.42
CA ILE A 290 8.05 -18.66 -1.96
C ILE A 290 6.85 -18.65 -2.90
N GLU A 291 6.79 -19.55 -3.88
CA GLU A 291 5.68 -19.62 -4.83
C GLU A 291 4.33 -19.87 -4.14
N ARG A 292 4.30 -20.78 -3.16
CA ARG A 292 3.09 -21.06 -2.38
C ARG A 292 2.64 -19.88 -1.52
N ASN A 293 3.57 -19.16 -0.91
CA ASN A 293 3.26 -18.00 -0.08
C ASN A 293 2.85 -16.79 -0.93
N ILE A 294 3.42 -16.62 -2.13
CA ILE A 294 2.99 -15.63 -3.12
C ILE A 294 1.53 -15.88 -3.53
N GLN A 295 1.15 -17.14 -3.79
CA GLN A 295 -0.23 -17.51 -4.13
C GLN A 295 -1.23 -17.24 -2.98
N LYS A 296 -0.78 -17.38 -1.72
CA LYS A 296 -1.59 -17.08 -0.54
C LYS A 296 -1.69 -15.59 -0.22
N GLY A 297 -0.78 -14.77 -0.75
CA GLY A 297 -0.70 -13.34 -0.44
C GLY A 297 0.11 -12.99 0.82
N ASP A 298 0.79 -13.97 1.42
CA ASP A 298 1.60 -13.79 2.64
C ASP A 298 3.03 -13.30 2.29
N TYR A 299 3.12 -12.06 1.80
CA TYR A 299 4.38 -11.49 1.32
C TYR A 299 5.42 -11.27 2.44
N ASP A 300 4.99 -11.01 3.68
CA ASP A 300 5.89 -10.84 4.84
C ASP A 300 6.77 -12.07 5.09
N VAL A 301 6.19 -13.26 4.96
CA VAL A 301 6.90 -14.54 5.17
C VAL A 301 7.94 -14.74 4.08
N VAL A 302 7.60 -14.39 2.83
CA VAL A 302 8.50 -14.49 1.68
C VAL A 302 9.72 -13.58 1.85
N ILE A 303 9.51 -12.35 2.33
CA ILE A 303 10.58 -11.37 2.55
C ILE A 303 11.54 -11.87 3.64
N ASN A 304 11.00 -12.30 4.80
CA ASN A 304 11.80 -12.84 5.89
C ASN A 304 12.60 -14.09 5.48
N ASP A 305 11.96 -15.02 4.76
CA ASP A 305 12.60 -16.24 4.28
C ASP A 305 13.71 -15.92 3.26
N TYR A 306 13.51 -14.92 2.40
CA TYR A 306 14.49 -14.45 1.44
C TYR A 306 15.67 -13.72 2.11
N GLU A 307 15.43 -12.84 3.09
CA GLU A 307 16.50 -12.18 3.86
C GLU A 307 17.34 -13.19 4.65
N LYS A 308 16.68 -14.17 5.26
CA LYS A 308 17.34 -15.29 5.94
C LYS A 308 18.19 -16.11 4.97
N ALA A 309 17.69 -16.37 3.77
CA ALA A 309 18.48 -17.06 2.73
C ALA A 309 19.66 -16.22 2.22
N LYS A 310 19.47 -14.91 2.05
CA LYS A 310 20.51 -13.97 1.61
C LYS A 310 21.63 -13.81 2.64
N SER A 311 21.29 -13.68 3.92
CA SER A 311 22.28 -13.60 5.01
C SER A 311 23.06 -14.90 5.21
N LEU A 312 22.42 -16.06 5.07
CA LEU A 312 23.07 -17.35 5.27
C LEU A 312 23.84 -17.86 4.05
N PHE A 313 23.40 -17.53 2.83
CA PHE A 313 23.92 -18.17 1.60
C PHE A 313 24.35 -17.19 0.49
N GLY A 314 24.27 -15.87 0.70
CA GLY A 314 24.53 -14.86 -0.34
C GLY A 314 25.96 -14.91 -0.93
N ASN A 315 26.95 -15.35 -0.15
CA ASN A 315 28.37 -15.42 -0.57
C ASN A 315 28.88 -16.86 -0.80
N THR A 316 27.99 -17.83 -1.07
CA THR A 316 28.40 -19.24 -1.14
C THR A 316 29.09 -19.58 -2.46
N GLU A 317 30.23 -20.28 -2.41
CA GLU A 317 30.98 -20.70 -3.61
C GLU A 317 30.47 -22.01 -4.25
N VAL A 318 29.60 -22.75 -3.56
CA VAL A 318 29.09 -24.06 -4.02
C VAL A 318 28.15 -23.89 -5.24
N PRO A 319 28.43 -24.54 -6.38
CA PRO A 319 27.69 -24.33 -7.63
C PRO A 319 26.21 -24.76 -7.57
N VAL A 320 25.89 -25.80 -6.82
CA VAL A 320 24.50 -26.27 -6.63
C VAL A 320 23.68 -25.22 -5.89
N PHE A 321 24.23 -24.61 -4.84
CA PHE A 321 23.55 -23.55 -4.10
C PHE A 321 23.40 -22.27 -4.91
N LYS A 322 24.39 -21.91 -5.74
CA LYS A 322 24.26 -20.81 -6.71
C LYS A 322 23.09 -21.03 -7.68
N LYS A 323 22.90 -22.26 -8.17
CA LYS A 323 21.78 -22.58 -9.08
C LYS A 323 20.41 -22.47 -8.40
N VAL A 324 20.28 -22.97 -7.17
CA VAL A 324 19.05 -22.83 -6.38
C VAL A 324 18.79 -21.36 -6.03
N TYR A 325 19.83 -20.61 -5.67
CA TYR A 325 19.72 -19.19 -5.36
C TYR A 325 19.34 -18.36 -6.60
N ALA A 326 19.83 -18.70 -7.79
CA ALA A 326 19.43 -18.07 -9.04
C ALA A 326 17.94 -18.29 -9.36
N GLU A 327 17.39 -19.49 -9.08
CA GLU A 327 15.95 -19.76 -9.19
C GLU A 327 15.17 -18.92 -8.16
N VAL A 328 15.63 -18.84 -6.91
CA VAL A 328 15.03 -17.97 -5.87
C VAL A 328 15.00 -16.51 -6.32
N GLU A 329 16.09 -15.98 -6.86
CA GLU A 329 16.12 -14.60 -7.37
C GLU A 329 15.21 -14.38 -8.58
N THR A 330 15.06 -15.38 -9.45
CA THR A 330 14.12 -15.30 -10.57
C THR A 330 12.67 -15.19 -10.05
N ARG A 331 12.31 -15.98 -9.03
CA ARG A 331 10.99 -15.93 -8.40
C ARG A 331 10.75 -14.64 -7.60
N ILE A 332 11.76 -14.14 -6.90
CA ILE A 332 11.70 -12.84 -6.22
C ILE A 332 11.63 -11.69 -7.23
N GLY A 333 12.30 -11.78 -8.37
CA GLY A 333 12.16 -10.84 -9.49
C GLY A 333 10.72 -10.79 -10.02
N ALA A 334 10.08 -11.95 -10.21
CA ALA A 334 8.66 -12.03 -10.58
C ALA A 334 7.76 -11.42 -9.49
N LEU A 335 8.06 -11.64 -8.21
CA LEU A 335 7.33 -11.02 -7.10
C LEU A 335 7.49 -9.49 -7.08
N ARG A 336 8.69 -8.96 -7.32
CA ARG A 336 8.94 -7.50 -7.41
C ARG A 336 8.07 -6.88 -8.51
N ASN A 337 7.99 -7.51 -9.69
CA ASN A 337 7.14 -7.03 -10.77
C ASN A 337 5.65 -7.09 -10.40
N LEU A 338 5.19 -8.21 -9.81
CA LEU A 338 3.79 -8.36 -9.40
C LEU A 338 3.37 -7.35 -8.32
N LEU A 339 4.25 -7.06 -7.35
CA LEU A 339 4.00 -6.05 -6.34
C LEU A 339 4.02 -4.63 -6.93
N LEU A 340 4.87 -4.39 -7.94
CA LEU A 340 4.89 -3.12 -8.65
C LEU A 340 3.60 -2.92 -9.45
N ASP A 341 3.13 -3.94 -10.18
CA ASP A 341 1.88 -3.87 -10.93
C ASP A 341 0.70 -3.61 -9.98
N LYS A 342 0.62 -4.32 -8.84
CA LYS A 342 -0.40 -4.08 -7.81
C LYS A 342 -0.31 -2.70 -7.14
N LEU A 343 0.88 -2.11 -7.07
CA LEU A 343 1.07 -0.75 -6.56
C LEU A 343 0.58 0.30 -7.58
N LEU A 344 0.71 0.01 -8.87
CA LEU A 344 0.28 0.86 -9.98
C LEU A 344 -1.21 0.69 -10.31
N GLU A 345 -1.87 -0.37 -9.83
CA GLU A 345 -3.33 -0.56 -9.89
C GLU A 345 -4.08 0.45 -9.00
N THR A 346 -4.52 1.56 -9.60
CA THR A 346 -5.41 2.55 -8.98
C THR A 346 -6.88 2.26 -9.31
N PRO A 347 -7.83 2.27 -8.35
CA PRO A 347 -7.73 2.81 -6.98
C PRO A 347 -7.27 1.78 -5.93
N SER A 348 -6.20 2.11 -5.20
CA SER A 348 -5.65 1.36 -4.06
C SER A 348 -5.75 2.19 -2.78
N THR A 349 -5.95 1.57 -1.62
CA THR A 349 -5.97 2.33 -0.36
C THR A 349 -4.57 2.83 0.01
N LEU A 350 -4.49 3.95 0.73
CA LEU A 350 -3.21 4.49 1.21
C LEU A 350 -2.47 3.50 2.14
N HIS A 351 -3.22 2.61 2.82
CA HIS A 351 -2.63 1.56 3.65
C HIS A 351 -1.96 0.47 2.80
N ASP A 352 -2.63 0.02 1.75
CA ASP A 352 -2.08 -0.98 0.82
C ASP A 352 -0.89 -0.42 0.05
N GLN A 353 -0.96 0.84 -0.40
CA GLN A 353 0.17 1.54 -1.03
C GLN A 353 1.39 1.58 -0.11
N LYS A 354 1.20 1.95 1.17
CA LYS A 354 2.27 1.94 2.19
C LYS A 354 2.85 0.54 2.39
N ARG A 355 2.00 -0.48 2.43
CA ARG A 355 2.39 -1.88 2.63
C ARG A 355 3.19 -2.42 1.44
N TYR A 356 2.76 -2.18 0.21
CA TYR A 356 3.47 -2.60 -0.99
C TYR A 356 4.81 -1.85 -1.19
N ILE A 357 4.85 -0.55 -0.90
CA ILE A 357 6.11 0.23 -0.92
C ILE A 357 7.13 -0.36 0.06
N ARG A 358 6.67 -0.75 1.26
CA ARG A 358 7.52 -1.42 2.27
C ARG A 358 8.08 -2.74 1.74
N TYR A 359 7.22 -3.60 1.19
CA TYR A 359 7.63 -4.87 0.59
C TYR A 359 8.63 -4.72 -0.54
N LEU A 360 8.44 -3.73 -1.41
CA LEU A 360 9.38 -3.46 -2.50
C LEU A 360 10.71 -2.89 -2.00
N SER A 361 10.70 -2.11 -0.91
CA SER A 361 11.90 -1.62 -0.23
C SER A 361 12.70 -2.77 0.39
N ASP A 362 12.04 -3.64 1.14
CA ASP A 362 12.68 -4.78 1.83
C ASP A 362 13.22 -5.80 0.80
N LEU A 363 12.51 -6.00 -0.31
CA LEU A 363 12.98 -6.82 -1.43
C LEU A 363 14.09 -6.16 -2.25
N HIS A 364 14.55 -4.95 -1.92
CA HIS A 364 15.60 -4.22 -2.65
C HIS A 364 15.27 -4.07 -4.15
N ALA A 365 14.05 -3.66 -4.49
CA ALA A 365 13.68 -3.40 -5.87
C ALA A 365 14.56 -2.30 -6.49
N PRO A 366 14.92 -2.40 -7.79
CA PRO A 366 15.70 -1.37 -8.46
C PRO A 366 14.87 -0.08 -8.64
N GLY A 367 15.42 1.06 -8.23
CA GLY A 367 14.78 2.37 -8.35
C GLY A 367 14.09 2.84 -7.06
N ASP A 368 13.13 3.76 -7.20
CA ASP A 368 12.32 4.28 -6.10
C ASP A 368 10.83 3.96 -6.34
N PRO A 369 10.34 2.84 -5.78
CA PRO A 369 8.94 2.42 -5.93
C PRO A 369 7.93 3.42 -5.35
N ALA A 370 8.31 4.14 -4.30
CA ALA A 370 7.44 5.14 -3.69
C ALA A 370 7.23 6.33 -4.64
N TRP A 371 8.28 6.77 -5.31
CA TRP A 371 8.19 7.82 -6.33
C TRP A 371 7.34 7.38 -7.54
N GLN A 372 7.50 6.12 -8.00
CA GLN A 372 6.67 5.58 -9.09
C GLN A 372 5.17 5.56 -8.74
N CYS A 373 4.83 5.21 -7.49
CA CYS A 373 3.46 5.29 -6.98
C CYS A 373 2.93 6.74 -6.97
N ILE A 374 3.73 7.71 -6.52
CA ILE A 374 3.36 9.13 -6.51
C ILE A 374 3.07 9.61 -7.95
N VAL A 375 3.93 9.29 -8.91
CA VAL A 375 3.74 9.64 -10.33
C VAL A 375 2.46 8.99 -10.89
N ALA A 376 2.21 7.72 -10.57
CA ALA A 376 1.01 7.02 -11.02
C ALA A 376 -0.26 7.62 -10.41
N GLN A 377 -0.26 7.94 -9.12
CA GLN A 377 -1.39 8.58 -8.44
C GLN A 377 -1.65 9.98 -9.00
N HIS A 378 -0.61 10.76 -9.29
CA HIS A 378 -0.75 12.06 -9.97
C HIS A 378 -1.44 11.91 -11.33
N LYS A 379 -0.97 10.98 -12.18
CA LYS A 379 -1.56 10.73 -13.50
C LYS A 379 -3.01 10.25 -13.40
N TRP A 380 -3.31 9.40 -12.43
CA TRP A 380 -4.66 8.90 -12.18
C TRP A 380 -5.61 10.00 -11.70
N ILE A 381 -5.18 10.89 -10.79
CA ILE A 381 -5.97 12.05 -10.36
C ILE A 381 -6.30 12.94 -11.57
N LEU A 382 -5.31 13.26 -12.41
CA LEU A 382 -5.54 14.05 -13.62
C LEU A 382 -6.52 13.38 -14.58
N GLN A 383 -6.44 12.06 -14.75
CA GLN A 383 -7.37 11.30 -15.59
C GLN A 383 -8.78 11.27 -14.99
N LEU A 384 -8.91 11.14 -13.67
CA LEU A 384 -10.20 11.17 -12.99
C LEU A 384 -10.88 12.53 -13.16
N MET A 385 -10.12 13.62 -13.05
CA MET A 385 -10.61 14.99 -13.29
C MET A 385 -11.06 15.21 -14.74
N GLN A 386 -10.35 14.64 -15.72
CA GLN A 386 -10.76 14.70 -17.13
C GLN A 386 -12.01 13.85 -17.40
N ASN A 387 -12.10 12.68 -16.79
CA ASN A 387 -13.27 11.79 -16.92
C ASN A 387 -14.55 12.40 -16.33
N CYS A 388 -14.44 13.33 -15.37
CA CYS A 388 -15.59 14.10 -14.91
C CYS A 388 -16.24 14.90 -16.06
N GLY A 389 -15.46 15.36 -17.05
CA GLY A 389 -15.95 16.08 -18.22
C GLY A 389 -16.35 15.16 -19.38
N GLY A 390 -15.71 13.98 -19.51
CA GLY A 390 -15.95 13.02 -20.60
C GLY A 390 -17.24 12.20 -20.49
N GLY A 391 -17.99 12.30 -19.39
CA GLY A 391 -19.29 11.62 -19.24
C GLY A 391 -20.45 12.23 -20.04
N LEU A 392 -20.17 13.12 -21.00
CA LEU A 392 -21.14 13.96 -21.71
C LEU A 392 -21.59 13.43 -23.07
N GLU A 393 -21.15 12.26 -23.54
CA GLU A 393 -21.56 11.74 -24.87
C GLU A 393 -22.30 10.39 -24.89
N LEU A 394 -22.51 9.69 -23.76
CA LEU A 394 -23.25 8.42 -23.77
C LEU A 394 -24.17 8.31 -22.56
N ASP A 395 -25.31 9.00 -22.60
CA ASP A 395 -26.49 8.59 -21.85
C ASP A 395 -27.14 7.42 -22.61
N GLY A 396 -26.50 6.25 -22.46
CA GLY A 396 -26.97 4.94 -22.88
C GLY A 396 -26.62 3.97 -21.76
N GLU A 397 -27.65 3.51 -21.04
CA GLU A 397 -27.60 2.61 -19.90
C GLU A 397 -26.60 1.44 -20.08
N LEU A 398 -25.40 1.54 -19.48
CA LEU A 398 -24.66 0.44 -18.84
C LEU A 398 -23.28 0.97 -18.40
N ARG A 399 -23.09 1.16 -17.09
CA ARG A 399 -21.81 1.08 -16.30
C ARG A 399 -21.77 1.99 -15.05
N SER A 400 -22.92 2.29 -14.45
CA SER A 400 -23.01 2.98 -13.15
C SER A 400 -22.77 2.07 -11.93
N SER A 401 -21.80 1.14 -11.99
CA SER A 401 -21.51 0.20 -10.87
C SER A 401 -20.10 0.33 -10.26
N ALA A 402 -19.25 1.21 -10.78
CA ALA A 402 -17.91 1.44 -10.24
C ALA A 402 -17.85 2.65 -9.28
N LEU A 403 -18.63 3.71 -9.53
CA LEU A 403 -18.57 4.97 -8.76
C LEU A 403 -19.37 4.96 -7.45
N SER A 404 -20.32 4.04 -7.29
CA SER A 404 -21.14 3.91 -6.06
C SER A 404 -20.39 3.33 -4.86
N ARG A 405 -19.14 2.88 -5.02
CA ARG A 405 -18.33 2.30 -3.92
C ARG A 405 -17.44 3.30 -3.18
N ILE A 406 -17.32 4.55 -3.64
CA ILE A 406 -16.42 5.55 -3.03
C ILE A 406 -17.11 6.40 -1.96
N SER A 407 -18.46 6.42 -1.90
CA SER A 407 -19.23 7.22 -0.93
C SER A 407 -19.37 6.62 0.47
N HIS A 408 -18.72 5.49 0.77
CA HIS A 408 -18.84 4.81 2.06
C HIS A 408 -17.55 4.79 2.86
N THR A 409 -17.01 5.96 3.21
CA THR A 409 -16.20 6.11 4.44
C THR A 409 -16.47 7.47 5.09
N ALA A 410 -17.14 7.40 6.26
CA ALA A 410 -17.25 8.43 7.30
C ALA A 410 -17.89 9.79 6.94
N SER A 411 -19.22 9.85 7.02
CA SER A 411 -19.90 11.04 7.54
C SER A 411 -20.92 10.63 8.59
N LEU A 412 -20.51 10.69 9.86
CA LEU A 412 -21.42 10.70 11.00
C LEU A 412 -22.11 12.07 11.02
N LYS A 413 -23.23 12.20 10.30
CA LYS A 413 -24.21 13.25 10.59
C LYS A 413 -25.44 12.60 11.25
N ARG A 414 -25.62 13.01 12.50
CA ARG A 414 -26.71 12.70 13.41
C ARG A 414 -28.05 13.09 12.75
N GLY A 415 -29.06 12.27 12.99
CA GLY A 415 -30.31 12.21 12.24
C GLY A 415 -31.15 13.48 12.17
N SER A 416 -31.85 13.60 11.04
CA SER A 416 -33.25 14.00 11.00
C SER A 416 -33.86 13.39 9.74
N SER A 417 -34.79 12.45 9.95
CA SER A 417 -35.59 11.82 8.92
C SER A 417 -36.83 12.69 8.70
N PHE A 418 -36.94 13.32 7.55
CA PHE A 418 -38.23 13.69 6.97
C PHE A 418 -38.26 13.25 5.51
N GLN A 419 -39.08 12.23 5.25
CA GLN A 419 -39.58 11.94 3.91
C GLN A 419 -40.41 13.14 3.46
N SER A 420 -40.15 13.66 2.25
CA SER A 420 -41.06 14.54 1.55
C SER A 420 -41.38 13.95 0.16
N PRO A 421 -42.58 14.22 -0.37
CA PRO A 421 -43.23 13.44 -1.41
C PRO A 421 -42.63 13.69 -2.79
N ARG A 422 -42.83 12.74 -3.70
CA ARG A 422 -42.58 12.92 -5.13
C ARG A 422 -43.45 14.07 -5.64
N ASP A 423 -42.86 15.06 -6.30
CA ASP A 423 -43.61 16.07 -7.06
C ASP A 423 -42.87 16.52 -8.32
N ASP A 424 -43.64 16.67 -9.40
CA ASP A 424 -43.24 16.89 -10.79
C ASP A 424 -42.72 18.32 -11.04
N SER A 425 -41.41 18.55 -10.96
CA SER A 425 -40.80 19.84 -11.32
C SER A 425 -39.57 19.70 -12.21
N TRP A 426 -39.78 19.71 -13.53
CA TRP A 426 -38.69 19.74 -14.52
C TRP A 426 -37.91 21.08 -14.54
N GLN A 427 -38.30 22.09 -13.76
CA GLN A 427 -37.65 23.42 -13.71
C GLN A 427 -36.55 23.59 -12.64
N TYR A 428 -36.32 22.61 -11.75
CA TYR A 428 -35.36 22.71 -10.63
C TYR A 428 -34.20 21.71 -10.66
N LYS A 429 -33.82 21.19 -11.85
CA LYS A 429 -32.60 20.38 -11.96
C LYS A 429 -31.38 21.30 -12.04
N SER A 430 -30.48 21.22 -11.06
CA SER A 430 -29.22 21.98 -11.07
C SER A 430 -28.50 21.82 -12.42
N PRO A 431 -27.99 22.92 -13.02
CA PRO A 431 -27.34 22.88 -14.32
C PRO A 431 -26.21 21.86 -14.36
N GLN A 432 -26.03 21.23 -15.52
CA GLN A 432 -25.01 20.18 -15.69
C GLN A 432 -23.60 20.71 -15.38
N GLN A 433 -23.32 21.97 -15.69
CA GLN A 433 -22.06 22.65 -15.38
C GLN A 433 -21.82 22.75 -13.86
N VAL A 434 -22.85 23.08 -13.07
CA VAL A 434 -22.73 23.18 -11.61
C VAL A 434 -22.45 21.81 -11.00
N ARG A 435 -23.21 20.78 -11.43
CA ARG A 435 -22.98 19.39 -10.99
C ARG A 435 -21.60 18.87 -11.38
N PHE A 436 -21.10 19.28 -12.54
CA PHE A 436 -19.74 18.95 -12.97
C PHE A 436 -18.70 19.57 -12.03
N VAL A 437 -18.83 20.85 -11.70
CA VAL A 437 -17.91 21.52 -10.75
C VAL A 437 -17.98 20.88 -9.37
N GLU A 438 -19.16 20.55 -8.86
CA GLU A 438 -19.32 19.83 -7.58
C GLU A 438 -18.59 18.48 -7.59
N LYS A 439 -18.84 17.64 -8.62
CA LYS A 439 -18.15 16.35 -8.77
C LYS A 439 -16.63 16.51 -8.89
N LEU A 440 -16.17 17.51 -9.63
CA LEU A 440 -14.75 17.80 -9.83
C LEU A 440 -14.09 18.22 -8.51
N SER A 441 -14.74 19.10 -7.75
CA SER A 441 -14.31 19.51 -6.41
C SER A 441 -14.28 18.33 -5.44
N ASP A 442 -15.29 17.45 -5.44
CA ASP A 442 -15.33 16.25 -4.61
C ASP A 442 -14.18 15.27 -4.93
N VAL A 443 -13.83 15.12 -6.22
CA VAL A 443 -12.68 14.33 -6.66
C VAL A 443 -11.39 14.91 -6.08
N VAL A 444 -11.18 16.22 -6.17
CA VAL A 444 -9.96 16.85 -5.63
C VAL A 444 -9.94 16.74 -4.09
N ILE A 445 -11.04 17.05 -3.41
CA ILE A 445 -11.13 16.98 -1.95
C ILE A 445 -10.95 15.55 -1.43
N SER A 446 -11.41 14.52 -2.15
CA SER A 446 -11.27 13.13 -1.73
C SER A 446 -9.87 12.55 -1.99
N GLN A 447 -9.22 12.92 -3.11
CA GLN A 447 -7.96 12.29 -3.53
C GLN A 447 -6.71 13.08 -3.09
N LEU A 448 -6.74 14.41 -3.10
CA LEU A 448 -5.57 15.23 -2.80
C LEU A 448 -5.06 15.07 -1.34
N PRO A 449 -5.91 14.93 -0.31
CA PRO A 449 -5.42 14.68 1.06
C PRO A 449 -4.62 13.39 1.19
N ASN A 450 -5.04 12.32 0.49
CA ASN A 450 -4.33 11.05 0.50
C ASN A 450 -2.99 11.17 -0.25
N PHE A 451 -2.99 11.86 -1.40
CA PHE A 451 -1.78 12.16 -2.16
C PHE A 451 -0.77 12.99 -1.35
N TRP A 452 -1.23 14.03 -0.65
CA TRP A 452 -0.40 14.86 0.23
C TRP A 452 0.15 14.08 1.42
N LYS A 453 -0.68 13.25 2.08
CA LYS A 453 -0.22 12.37 3.18
C LYS A 453 0.81 11.34 2.70
N LEU A 454 0.68 10.82 1.48
CA LEU A 454 1.66 9.92 0.87
C LEU A 454 3.00 10.63 0.68
N TRP A 455 2.99 11.86 0.17
CA TRP A 455 4.17 12.70 0.04
C TRP A 455 4.84 13.02 1.38
N ILE A 456 4.08 13.46 2.39
CA ILE A 456 4.63 13.70 3.74
C ILE A 456 5.28 12.43 4.29
N SER A 457 4.63 11.28 4.10
CA SER A 457 5.18 10.00 4.54
C SER A 457 6.50 9.65 3.82
N TYR A 458 6.61 9.98 2.53
CA TYR A 458 7.80 9.78 1.71
C TYR A 458 8.96 10.68 2.16
N VAL A 459 8.71 11.98 2.35
CA VAL A 459 9.72 12.95 2.83
C VAL A 459 10.21 12.61 4.24
N ASN A 460 9.30 12.22 5.13
CA ASN A 460 9.64 11.85 6.50
C ASN A 460 10.32 10.47 6.58
N GLY A 461 10.26 9.68 5.51
CA GLY A 461 10.80 8.32 5.43
C GLY A 461 9.97 7.29 6.19
N SER A 462 8.77 7.62 6.65
CA SER A 462 7.87 6.70 7.37
C SER A 462 7.24 5.65 6.46
N LEU A 463 7.37 5.79 5.14
CA LEU A 463 7.04 4.74 4.18
C LEU A 463 7.95 3.52 4.27
N PHE A 464 9.17 3.69 4.82
CA PHE A 464 10.22 2.67 4.77
C PHE A 464 10.52 2.06 6.15
N SER A 465 10.06 2.65 7.27
CA SER A 465 10.21 2.08 8.61
C SER A 465 9.21 2.71 9.60
N GLU A 466 8.48 1.88 10.37
CA GLU A 466 7.59 2.32 11.45
C GLU A 466 8.34 2.81 12.71
N THR A 467 9.58 2.35 12.93
CA THR A 467 10.36 2.58 14.16
C THR A 467 11.40 3.70 14.05
N GLY A 468 11.53 4.36 12.90
CA GLY A 468 12.51 5.44 12.69
C GLY A 468 13.97 5.00 12.78
N GLU A 469 14.27 3.72 12.56
CA GLU A 469 15.63 3.21 12.63
C GLU A 469 16.51 3.82 11.52
N LYS A 470 17.68 4.33 11.92
CA LYS A 470 18.66 4.97 11.03
C LYS A 470 19.40 3.91 10.21
N SER A 471 18.73 3.31 9.23
CA SER A 471 19.39 2.53 8.18
C SER A 471 20.01 3.48 7.14
N GLY A 472 21.23 3.21 6.68
CA GLY A 472 21.89 4.02 5.65
C GLY A 472 21.13 4.09 4.31
N GLN A 473 20.21 3.15 4.08
CA GLN A 473 19.34 3.08 2.91
C GLN A 473 18.18 4.07 3.02
N VAL A 474 17.63 4.27 4.22
CA VAL A 474 16.59 5.27 4.53
C VAL A 474 17.14 6.70 4.39
N GLU A 475 18.38 6.94 4.81
CA GLU A 475 19.07 8.23 4.63
C GLU A 475 19.27 8.59 3.14
N LYS A 476 19.61 7.60 2.30
CA LYS A 476 19.76 7.79 0.85
C LYS A 476 18.42 8.13 0.17
N LEU A 477 17.34 7.46 0.57
CA LEU A 477 15.98 7.73 0.09
C LEU A 477 15.46 9.10 0.55
N LYS A 478 15.78 9.53 1.78
CA LYS A 478 15.47 10.89 2.25
C LYS A 478 16.20 11.98 1.44
N LYS A 479 17.44 11.75 1.02
CA LYS A 479 18.15 12.66 0.11
C LYS A 479 17.49 12.72 -1.27
N ASN A 480 17.06 11.59 -1.82
CA ASN A 480 16.30 11.55 -3.06
C ASN A 480 14.97 12.32 -2.95
N ALA A 481 14.24 12.15 -1.84
CA ALA A 481 12.99 12.86 -1.59
C ALA A 481 13.16 14.38 -1.55
N ARG A 482 14.23 14.88 -0.92
CA ARG A 482 14.56 16.32 -0.92
C ARG A 482 14.85 16.83 -2.33
N GLN A 483 15.54 16.04 -3.16
CA GLN A 483 15.84 16.44 -4.53
C GLN A 483 14.59 16.44 -5.44
N ARG A 484 13.58 15.64 -5.10
CA ARG A 484 12.28 15.55 -5.80
C ARG A 484 11.21 16.52 -5.28
N GLN A 485 11.53 17.37 -4.29
CA GLN A 485 10.57 18.30 -3.71
C GLN A 485 10.00 19.30 -4.73
N ASN A 486 10.83 19.79 -5.65
CA ASN A 486 10.39 20.69 -6.73
C ASN A 486 9.50 19.95 -7.76
N ASP A 487 9.80 18.69 -8.04
CA ASP A 487 9.00 17.87 -8.96
C ASP A 487 7.59 17.64 -8.37
N PHE A 488 7.49 17.33 -7.08
CA PHE A 488 6.21 17.17 -6.40
C PHE A 488 5.43 18.49 -6.30
N LYS A 489 6.13 19.60 -6.04
CA LYS A 489 5.53 20.95 -6.11
C LYS A 489 4.87 21.16 -7.48
N GLY A 490 5.57 20.84 -8.56
CA GLY A 490 5.05 20.91 -9.93
C GLY A 490 3.79 20.05 -10.16
N MET A 491 3.70 18.86 -9.55
CA MET A 491 2.51 17.99 -9.63
C MET A 491 1.30 18.60 -8.94
N ILE A 492 1.45 19.15 -7.73
CA ILE A 492 0.35 19.81 -7.02
C ILE A 492 -0.14 21.02 -7.81
N GLU A 493 0.79 21.84 -8.32
CA GLU A 493 0.44 22.98 -9.17
C GLU A 493 -0.25 22.53 -10.48
N GLU A 494 0.12 21.40 -11.07
CA GLU A 494 -0.58 20.87 -12.25
C GLU A 494 -2.01 20.44 -11.93
N VAL A 495 -2.24 19.79 -10.79
CA VAL A 495 -3.59 19.42 -10.33
C VAL A 495 -4.44 20.67 -10.05
N THR A 496 -3.92 21.67 -9.33
CA THR A 496 -4.65 22.90 -9.04
C THR A 496 -4.92 23.72 -10.31
N ARG A 497 -3.93 23.83 -11.22
CA ARG A 497 -4.13 24.46 -12.54
C ARG A 497 -5.17 23.72 -13.38
N ARG A 498 -5.17 22.39 -13.39
CA ARG A 498 -6.14 21.58 -14.16
C ARG A 498 -7.56 21.76 -13.61
N LEU A 499 -7.73 21.77 -12.28
CA LEU A 499 -9.01 22.07 -11.63
C LEU A 499 -9.53 23.41 -12.14
N VAL A 500 -8.70 24.45 -12.06
CA VAL A 500 -9.09 25.80 -12.45
C VAL A 500 -9.41 25.91 -13.94
N GLN A 501 -8.63 25.28 -14.82
CA GLN A 501 -8.88 25.26 -16.26
C GLN A 501 -10.19 24.56 -16.62
N LEU A 502 -10.52 23.45 -15.96
CA LEU A 502 -11.78 22.73 -16.16
C LEU A 502 -12.99 23.56 -15.67
N VAL A 503 -12.88 24.22 -14.52
CA VAL A 503 -13.93 25.11 -14.01
C VAL A 503 -14.13 26.33 -14.92
N ARG A 504 -13.03 26.98 -15.35
CA ARG A 504 -13.09 28.07 -16.34
C ARG A 504 -13.69 27.61 -17.67
N GLY A 505 -13.36 26.41 -18.14
CA GLY A 505 -13.93 25.84 -19.35
C GLY A 505 -15.45 25.63 -19.28
N ALA A 506 -15.97 25.30 -18.10
CA ALA A 506 -17.39 25.08 -17.86
C ALA A 506 -18.20 26.37 -17.65
N LEU A 507 -17.64 27.36 -16.94
CA LEU A 507 -18.39 28.53 -16.46
C LEU A 507 -17.89 29.88 -16.99
N LEU A 508 -16.61 29.98 -17.35
CA LEU A 508 -15.96 31.21 -17.80
C LEU A 508 -15.18 31.00 -19.11
N PRO A 509 -15.79 30.46 -20.18
CA PRO A 509 -15.06 30.11 -21.40
C PRO A 509 -14.39 31.31 -22.07
N THR A 510 -14.90 32.52 -21.87
CA THR A 510 -14.35 33.78 -22.39
C THR A 510 -12.98 34.15 -21.80
N THR A 511 -12.69 33.74 -20.55
CA THR A 511 -11.41 34.03 -19.88
C THR A 511 -10.27 33.11 -20.34
N LEU A 512 -10.59 32.00 -21.04
CA LEU A 512 -9.60 31.07 -21.58
C LEU A 512 -9.13 31.46 -22.98
N PRO A 513 -7.83 31.28 -23.32
CA PRO A 513 -7.32 31.36 -24.68
C PRO A 513 -8.01 30.37 -25.64
N GLN A 514 -8.08 30.72 -26.94
CA GLN A 514 -8.77 29.97 -27.99
C GLN A 514 -8.39 28.47 -28.03
N GLU A 515 -7.12 28.13 -27.82
CA GLU A 515 -6.63 26.74 -27.82
C GLU A 515 -7.13 25.95 -26.60
N GLN A 516 -7.14 26.59 -25.42
CA GLN A 516 -7.60 25.96 -24.18
C GLN A 516 -9.12 25.77 -24.16
N ARG A 517 -9.89 26.64 -24.83
CA ARG A 517 -11.34 26.45 -25.02
C ARG A 517 -11.68 25.17 -25.78
N ARG A 518 -10.82 24.69 -26.69
CA ARG A 518 -11.06 23.43 -27.42
C ARG A 518 -10.79 22.18 -26.57
N LEU A 519 -9.89 22.28 -25.60
CA LEU A 519 -9.49 21.17 -24.72
C LEU A 519 -10.34 21.06 -23.45
N TYR A 520 -10.82 22.19 -22.93
CA TYR A 520 -11.53 22.27 -21.65
C TYR A 520 -12.96 22.79 -21.80
N GLY A 521 -13.33 23.29 -22.98
CA GLY A 521 -14.69 23.67 -23.34
C GLY A 521 -15.43 22.55 -24.08
N GLY A 522 -16.65 22.86 -24.54
CA GLY A 522 -17.59 21.87 -25.10
C GLY A 522 -19.01 22.04 -24.54
N TRP A 523 -19.18 22.92 -23.57
CA TRP A 523 -20.46 23.29 -22.98
C TRP A 523 -21.20 24.29 -23.87
N ASP A 524 -22.52 24.15 -24.00
CA ASP A 524 -23.34 25.07 -24.78
C ASP A 524 -23.31 26.47 -24.11
N THR A 525 -22.79 27.46 -24.85
CA THR A 525 -22.50 28.82 -24.35
C THR A 525 -23.74 29.70 -24.24
N LYS A 526 -24.91 29.19 -24.65
CA LYS A 526 -26.16 29.95 -24.72
C LYS A 526 -26.87 30.10 -23.37
N THR A 527 -26.52 29.31 -22.35
CA THR A 527 -27.16 29.41 -21.05
C THR A 527 -26.39 30.40 -20.17
N ILE A 528 -26.88 31.64 -20.08
CA ILE A 528 -26.50 32.54 -18.99
C ILE A 528 -27.02 31.89 -17.69
N HIS A 529 -26.11 31.48 -16.82
CA HIS A 529 -26.51 30.86 -15.55
C HIS A 529 -27.03 31.93 -14.59
N PRO A 530 -28.21 31.74 -13.97
CA PRO A 530 -28.68 32.62 -12.92
C PRO A 530 -27.61 32.83 -11.83
N GLY A 531 -27.49 34.05 -11.31
CA GLY A 531 -26.50 34.41 -10.29
C GLY A 531 -26.50 33.48 -9.06
N ALA A 532 -27.65 32.94 -8.68
CA ALA A 532 -27.78 31.98 -7.58
C ALA A 532 -26.93 30.70 -7.78
N TRP A 533 -26.82 30.20 -9.02
CA TRP A 533 -25.98 29.03 -9.31
C TRP A 533 -24.49 29.36 -9.24
N LEU A 534 -24.09 30.57 -9.62
CA LEU A 534 -22.72 31.04 -9.45
C LEU A 534 -22.36 31.21 -7.97
N THR A 535 -23.29 31.67 -7.12
CA THR A 535 -23.09 31.70 -5.66
C THR A 535 -22.81 30.31 -5.10
N GLN A 536 -23.56 29.29 -5.51
CA GLN A 536 -23.31 27.90 -5.11
C GLN A 536 -21.93 27.40 -5.58
N VAL A 537 -21.54 27.71 -6.81
CA VAL A 537 -20.20 27.37 -7.31
C VAL A 537 -19.11 28.06 -6.50
N ILE A 538 -19.25 29.35 -6.20
CA ILE A 538 -18.31 30.12 -5.37
C ILE A 538 -18.18 29.45 -4.00
N HIS A 539 -19.29 29.02 -3.40
CA HIS A 539 -19.30 28.28 -2.14
C HIS A 539 -18.50 26.95 -2.25
N THR A 540 -18.76 26.14 -3.27
CA THR A 540 -18.07 24.86 -3.50
C THR A 540 -16.56 25.04 -3.73
N ILE A 541 -16.15 26.04 -4.50
CA ILE A 541 -14.73 26.33 -4.73
C ILE A 541 -14.07 26.89 -3.46
N ARG A 542 -14.76 27.70 -2.66
CA ARG A 542 -14.29 28.12 -1.33
C ARG A 542 -14.07 26.93 -0.41
N LEU A 543 -15.02 26.00 -0.33
CA LEU A 543 -14.86 24.76 0.44
C LEU A 543 -13.66 23.93 -0.04
N THR A 544 -13.45 23.88 -1.36
CA THR A 544 -12.29 23.20 -1.96
C THR A 544 -11.00 23.88 -1.51
N HIS A 545 -10.90 25.20 -1.63
CA HIS A 545 -9.74 25.97 -1.18
C HIS A 545 -9.48 25.80 0.33
N ASP A 546 -10.51 25.91 1.17
CA ASP A 546 -10.40 25.76 2.62
C ASP A 546 -9.91 24.34 3.01
N ALA A 547 -10.42 23.31 2.34
CA ALA A 547 -9.97 21.93 2.55
C ALA A 547 -8.51 21.72 2.14
N LEU A 548 -8.04 22.37 1.06
CA LEU A 548 -6.65 22.31 0.62
C LEU A 548 -5.71 23.12 1.52
N SER A 549 -6.15 24.29 1.99
CA SER A 549 -5.40 25.12 2.94
C SER A 549 -5.25 24.41 4.30
N ALA A 550 -6.26 23.65 4.73
CA ALA A 550 -6.20 22.83 5.95
C ALA A 550 -5.15 21.71 5.89
N LEU A 551 -4.68 21.35 4.69
CA LEU A 551 -3.56 20.41 4.51
C LEU A 551 -2.19 21.08 4.66
N GLU A 552 -2.13 22.38 4.97
CA GLU A 552 -0.90 23.18 5.05
C GLU A 552 -0.12 23.22 3.73
N ILE A 553 -0.83 23.15 2.59
CA ILE A 553 -0.24 23.32 1.27
C ILE A 553 0.17 24.81 1.13
N PRO A 554 1.42 25.11 0.70
CA PRO A 554 1.88 26.47 0.45
C PRO A 554 0.91 27.32 -0.40
N ASN A 555 0.64 28.54 0.07
CA ASN A 555 -0.34 29.45 -0.53
C ASN A 555 -0.01 29.83 -1.98
N ASP A 556 1.26 29.83 -2.38
CA ASP A 556 1.69 30.11 -3.75
C ASP A 556 1.12 29.09 -4.75
N MET A 557 0.92 27.84 -4.33
CA MET A 557 0.30 26.80 -5.17
C MET A 557 -1.23 26.89 -5.22
N LEU A 558 -1.85 27.56 -4.23
CA LEU A 558 -3.30 27.74 -4.12
C LEU A 558 -3.78 29.08 -4.72
N GLN A 559 -2.86 30.01 -4.99
CA GLN A 559 -3.16 31.33 -5.57
C GLN A 559 -4.03 31.26 -6.82
N VAL A 560 -3.81 30.26 -7.68
CA VAL A 560 -4.58 30.06 -8.93
C VAL A 560 -6.08 29.81 -8.65
N ILE A 561 -6.42 29.21 -7.51
CA ILE A 561 -7.81 29.01 -7.06
C ILE A 561 -8.40 30.32 -6.52
N GLN A 562 -7.61 31.14 -5.83
CA GLN A 562 -8.04 32.46 -5.36
C GLN A 562 -8.30 33.42 -6.53
N ASP A 563 -7.45 33.40 -7.55
CA ASP A 563 -7.65 34.17 -8.77
C ASP A 563 -8.93 33.71 -9.50
N LEU A 564 -9.20 32.40 -9.55
CA LEU A 564 -10.47 31.89 -10.06
C LEU A 564 -11.68 32.36 -9.24
N LEU A 565 -11.57 32.37 -7.91
CA LEU A 565 -12.65 32.86 -7.04
C LEU A 565 -12.95 34.33 -7.30
N LEU A 566 -11.92 35.16 -7.52
CA LEU A 566 -12.09 36.56 -7.88
C LEU A 566 -12.84 36.72 -9.21
N ASP A 567 -12.44 35.97 -10.24
CA ASP A 567 -13.11 35.97 -11.55
C ASP A 567 -14.57 35.50 -11.45
N LEU A 568 -14.84 34.42 -10.70
CA LEU A 568 -16.19 33.89 -10.50
C LEU A 568 -17.08 34.88 -9.76
N ARG A 569 -16.54 35.56 -8.74
CA ARG A 569 -17.26 36.60 -7.99
C ARG A 569 -17.57 37.80 -8.89
N MET A 570 -16.61 38.25 -9.69
CA MET A 570 -16.84 39.31 -10.68
C MET A 570 -17.93 38.92 -11.69
N GLN A 571 -17.86 37.71 -12.25
CA GLN A 571 -18.89 37.23 -13.18
C GLN A 571 -20.27 37.12 -12.51
N CYS A 572 -20.32 36.67 -11.25
CA CYS A 572 -21.55 36.62 -10.47
C CYS A 572 -22.17 38.01 -10.31
N LEU A 573 -21.37 39.02 -9.97
CA LEU A 573 -21.81 40.41 -9.87
C LEU A 573 -22.43 40.90 -11.17
N LEU A 574 -21.71 40.77 -12.29
CA LEU A 574 -22.16 41.26 -13.59
C LEU A 574 -23.41 40.52 -14.09
N THR A 575 -23.46 39.20 -13.91
CA THR A 575 -24.59 38.37 -14.37
C THR A 575 -25.85 38.65 -13.58
N THR A 576 -25.75 38.82 -12.25
CA THR A 576 -26.91 39.18 -11.42
C THR A 576 -27.44 40.56 -11.81
N LEU A 577 -26.57 41.55 -12.01
CA LEU A 577 -26.99 42.90 -12.46
C LEU A 577 -27.66 42.85 -13.84
N GLN A 578 -27.14 42.07 -14.78
CA GLN A 578 -27.76 41.87 -16.10
C GLN A 578 -29.12 41.19 -15.99
N GLN A 579 -29.26 40.15 -15.17
CA GLN A 579 -30.54 39.49 -14.94
C GLN A 579 -31.57 40.45 -14.35
N THR A 580 -31.17 41.28 -13.39
CA THR A 580 -32.04 42.32 -12.82
C THR A 580 -32.46 43.36 -13.86
N ALA A 581 -31.59 43.72 -14.80
CA ALA A 581 -31.97 44.60 -15.90
C ALA A 581 -33.08 44.00 -16.78
N GLU A 582 -33.02 42.69 -17.05
CA GLU A 582 -34.07 41.98 -17.78
C GLU A 582 -35.36 41.80 -16.95
N ASP A 583 -35.24 41.57 -15.65
CA ASP A 583 -36.39 41.46 -14.74
C ASP A 583 -37.14 42.81 -14.64
N VAL A 584 -36.39 43.92 -14.60
CA VAL A 584 -36.94 45.29 -14.60
C VAL A 584 -37.69 45.60 -15.90
N LYS A 585 -37.22 45.13 -17.06
CA LYS A 585 -37.93 45.29 -18.35
C LYS A 585 -39.30 44.60 -18.40
N ARG A 586 -39.54 43.63 -17.53
CA ARG A 586 -40.82 42.90 -17.41
C ARG A 586 -41.76 43.50 -16.37
N LEU A 587 -41.32 44.51 -15.61
CA LEU A 587 -42.17 45.20 -14.64
C LEU A 587 -43.43 45.84 -15.25
N PRO A 588 -43.43 46.38 -16.49
CA PRO A 588 -44.65 46.90 -17.11
C PRO A 588 -45.82 45.91 -17.19
N GLU A 589 -45.53 44.60 -17.26
CA GLU A 589 -46.55 43.55 -17.34
C GLU A 589 -47.26 43.31 -15.98
N LYS A 590 -46.67 43.82 -14.90
CA LYS A 590 -47.15 43.66 -13.52
C LYS A 590 -47.85 44.91 -12.99
N GLU A 591 -48.00 45.93 -13.83
CA GLU A 591 -48.65 47.18 -13.47
C GLU A 591 -50.15 46.98 -13.26
N ASP A 592 -50.65 47.38 -12.09
CA ASP A 592 -52.07 47.28 -11.72
C ASP A 592 -52.84 48.60 -11.88
N TRP A 593 -52.14 49.71 -12.12
CA TRP A 593 -52.71 51.06 -12.26
C TRP A 593 -53.54 51.54 -11.05
N ILE A 594 -53.36 50.89 -9.89
CA ILE A 594 -54.05 51.25 -8.65
C ILE A 594 -53.27 52.39 -8.00
N VAL A 595 -53.90 53.56 -7.94
CA VAL A 595 -53.33 54.77 -7.34
C VAL A 595 -53.66 54.82 -5.85
N ASP A 596 -52.65 55.06 -5.02
CA ASP A 596 -52.81 55.20 -3.58
C ASP A 596 -53.25 56.63 -3.14
N ASN A 597 -53.26 56.89 -1.83
CA ASN A 597 -53.65 58.20 -1.29
C ASN A 597 -52.65 59.33 -1.62
N GLU A 598 -51.43 58.98 -2.02
CA GLU A 598 -50.36 59.92 -2.38
C GLU A 598 -50.27 60.14 -3.90
N GLY A 599 -51.09 59.44 -4.68
CA GLY A 599 -51.13 59.58 -6.13
C GLY A 599 -50.10 58.72 -6.84
N ILE A 600 -49.58 57.65 -6.21
CA ILE A 600 -48.56 56.77 -6.78
C ILE A 600 -49.09 55.35 -6.97
N THR A 601 -48.51 54.63 -7.93
CA THR A 601 -48.79 53.20 -8.19
C THR A 601 -47.87 52.29 -7.38
N SER A 602 -48.12 50.99 -7.42
CA SER A 602 -47.23 49.98 -6.83
C SER A 602 -45.86 49.85 -7.55
N LEU A 603 -45.73 50.37 -8.78
CA LEU A 603 -44.55 50.21 -9.64
C LEU A 603 -43.22 50.67 -9.04
N PRO A 604 -43.10 51.89 -8.45
CA PRO A 604 -41.85 52.35 -7.85
C PRO A 604 -41.40 51.43 -6.70
N ALA A 605 -42.35 50.93 -5.90
CA ALA A 605 -42.07 50.01 -4.81
C ALA A 605 -41.63 48.62 -5.33
N LEU A 606 -42.25 48.12 -6.40
CA LEU A 606 -41.84 46.87 -7.05
C LEU A 606 -40.42 46.97 -7.64
N PHE A 607 -40.07 48.13 -8.21
CA PHE A 607 -38.72 48.41 -8.68
C PHE A 607 -37.70 48.45 -7.54
N GLU A 608 -38.01 49.17 -6.46
CA GLU A 608 -37.17 49.23 -5.26
C GLU A 608 -36.95 47.84 -4.66
N GLN A 609 -38.02 47.03 -4.56
CA GLN A 609 -37.93 45.65 -4.09
C GLN A 609 -37.04 44.79 -4.98
N CYS A 610 -37.15 44.91 -6.31
CA CYS A 610 -36.31 44.19 -7.26
C CYS A 610 -34.83 44.51 -7.06
N MET A 611 -34.50 45.80 -6.91
CA MET A 611 -33.13 46.26 -6.63
C MET A 611 -32.62 45.77 -5.27
N VAL A 612 -33.43 45.85 -4.21
CA VAL A 612 -33.03 45.37 -2.88
C VAL A 612 -32.83 43.86 -2.87
N GLN A 613 -33.69 43.08 -3.54
CA GLN A 613 -33.53 41.63 -3.65
C GLN A 613 -32.25 41.26 -4.41
N MET A 614 -31.93 41.98 -5.48
CA MET A 614 -30.66 41.84 -6.20
C MET A 614 -29.47 42.08 -5.26
N LEU A 615 -29.45 43.20 -4.52
CA LEU A 615 -28.36 43.53 -3.59
C LEU A 615 -28.21 42.51 -2.46
N GLN A 616 -29.33 42.01 -1.94
CA GLN A 616 -29.33 40.94 -0.93
C GLN A 616 -28.73 39.64 -1.48
N SER A 617 -29.05 39.27 -2.72
CA SER A 617 -28.48 38.06 -3.37
C SER A 617 -26.96 38.15 -3.58
N LEU A 618 -26.42 39.37 -3.71
CA LEU A 618 -24.99 39.63 -3.86
C LEU A 618 -24.23 39.67 -2.54
N LYS A 619 -24.91 39.74 -1.40
CA LYS A 619 -24.25 39.86 -0.09
C LYS A 619 -23.27 38.71 0.19
N GLU A 620 -23.75 37.47 0.14
CA GLU A 620 -22.93 36.27 0.40
C GLU A 620 -21.75 36.08 -0.59
N PRO A 621 -21.94 36.16 -1.92
CA PRO A 621 -20.83 35.99 -2.85
C PRO A 621 -19.83 37.14 -2.75
N MET A 622 -20.24 38.36 -2.34
CA MET A 622 -19.36 39.52 -2.22
C MET A 622 -18.66 39.66 -0.85
N GLU A 623 -19.02 38.87 0.16
CA GLU A 623 -18.27 38.80 1.43
C GLU A 623 -16.84 38.31 1.18
N CYS A 624 -15.83 39.04 1.68
CA CYS A 624 -14.42 38.68 1.52
C CYS A 624 -13.95 37.79 2.66
N LYS A 625 -13.39 36.62 2.34
CA LYS A 625 -12.72 35.73 3.30
C LYS A 625 -11.22 36.07 3.44
N PRO A 626 -10.55 35.66 4.53
CA PRO A 626 -9.11 35.91 4.70
C PRO A 626 -8.30 35.34 3.53
N GLY A 627 -7.49 36.19 2.90
CA GLY A 627 -6.70 35.85 1.70
C GLY A 627 -7.38 36.16 0.37
N GLU A 628 -8.68 36.49 0.34
CA GLU A 628 -9.37 36.90 -0.88
C GLU A 628 -9.20 38.40 -1.17
N ALA A 629 -8.94 38.75 -2.44
CA ALA A 629 -9.02 40.13 -2.90
C ALA A 629 -10.48 40.61 -2.94
N ASN A 630 -10.68 41.91 -2.68
CA ASN A 630 -12.01 42.51 -2.78
C ASN A 630 -12.32 42.88 -4.24
N VAL A 631 -13.44 42.39 -4.77
CA VAL A 631 -13.91 42.69 -6.13
C VAL A 631 -14.07 44.20 -6.33
N PHE A 632 -14.61 44.90 -5.34
CA PHE A 632 -14.80 46.34 -5.39
C PHE A 632 -13.51 47.15 -5.27
N GLN A 633 -12.34 46.55 -5.00
CA GLN A 633 -11.06 47.28 -5.11
C GLN A 633 -10.54 47.36 -6.56
N GLN A 634 -11.13 46.58 -7.48
CA GLN A 634 -10.78 46.66 -8.89
C GLN A 634 -11.58 47.76 -9.59
N GLU A 635 -10.89 48.78 -10.10
CA GLU A 635 -11.51 49.91 -10.81
C GLU A 635 -12.39 49.44 -11.98
N LEU A 636 -11.92 48.45 -12.77
CA LEU A 636 -12.68 47.89 -13.88
C LEU A 636 -14.02 47.25 -13.45
N ALA A 637 -14.02 46.56 -12.32
CA ALA A 637 -15.24 45.91 -11.80
C ALA A 637 -16.24 46.95 -11.30
N GLN A 638 -15.76 47.99 -10.61
CA GLN A 638 -16.61 49.11 -10.19
C GLN A 638 -17.22 49.86 -11.37
N ASP A 639 -16.43 50.14 -12.41
CA ASP A 639 -16.89 50.85 -13.59
C ASP A 639 -17.96 50.07 -14.37
N GLU A 640 -17.75 48.77 -14.60
CA GLU A 640 -18.75 47.92 -15.28
C GLU A 640 -20.01 47.74 -14.44
N ALA A 641 -19.88 47.54 -13.13
CA ALA A 641 -21.03 47.45 -12.23
C ALA A 641 -21.81 48.78 -12.19
N CYS A 642 -21.12 49.93 -12.17
CA CYS A 642 -21.75 51.25 -12.26
C CYS A 642 -22.52 51.42 -13.57
N LYS A 643 -21.93 51.05 -14.72
CA LYS A 643 -22.60 51.08 -16.03
C LYS A 643 -23.86 50.21 -16.05
N LEU A 644 -23.79 49.00 -15.51
CA LEU A 644 -24.95 48.09 -15.44
C LEU A 644 -26.03 48.64 -14.52
N CYS A 645 -25.69 49.18 -13.34
CA CYS A 645 -26.66 49.82 -12.45
C CYS A 645 -27.36 51.02 -13.12
N VAL A 646 -26.61 51.89 -13.80
CA VAL A 646 -27.20 52.97 -14.62
C VAL A 646 -28.09 52.39 -15.73
N GLY A 647 -27.69 51.29 -16.35
CA GLY A 647 -28.48 50.58 -17.35
C GLY A 647 -29.82 50.05 -16.79
N ILE A 648 -29.83 49.51 -15.57
CA ILE A 648 -31.05 49.07 -14.88
C ILE A 648 -31.99 50.26 -14.63
N MET A 649 -31.45 51.37 -14.10
CA MET A 649 -32.21 52.59 -13.85
C MET A 649 -32.85 53.12 -15.14
N LYS A 650 -32.07 53.21 -16.22
CA LYS A 650 -32.57 53.63 -17.54
C LYS A 650 -33.60 52.65 -18.12
N ALA A 651 -33.42 51.34 -17.90
CA ALA A 651 -34.40 50.35 -18.33
C ALA A 651 -35.75 50.57 -17.65
N PHE A 652 -35.75 50.91 -16.35
CA PHE A 652 -36.97 51.26 -15.62
C PHE A 652 -37.60 52.58 -16.11
N ILE A 653 -36.79 53.61 -16.37
CA ILE A 653 -37.30 54.88 -16.93
C ILE A 653 -37.94 54.66 -18.30
N ASN A 654 -37.33 53.84 -19.15
CA ASN A 654 -37.92 53.45 -20.44
C ASN A 654 -39.23 52.66 -20.26
N CYS A 655 -39.38 51.88 -19.18
CA CYS A 655 -40.62 51.20 -18.84
C CYS A 655 -41.75 52.21 -18.54
N LEU A 656 -41.45 53.27 -17.78
CA LEU A 656 -42.39 54.37 -17.52
C LEU A 656 -42.78 55.10 -18.82
N GLU A 657 -41.80 55.38 -19.68
CA GLU A 657 -42.06 55.99 -20.99
C GLU A 657 -42.96 55.11 -21.86
N GLN A 658 -42.74 53.80 -21.89
CA GLN A 658 -43.59 52.85 -22.62
C GLN A 658 -45.02 52.82 -22.07
N LEU A 659 -45.19 52.80 -20.74
CA LEU A 659 -46.53 52.78 -20.12
C LEU A 659 -47.31 54.08 -20.39
N SER A 660 -46.62 55.21 -20.56
CA SER A 660 -47.26 56.51 -20.85
C SER A 660 -47.66 56.70 -22.31
N THR A 661 -46.94 56.06 -23.25
CA THR A 661 -47.10 56.27 -24.70
C THR A 661 -47.85 55.16 -25.42
N LYS A 662 -47.99 53.97 -24.81
CA LYS A 662 -48.79 52.87 -25.37
C LYS A 662 -50.27 53.27 -25.48
N THR A 663 -50.73 53.40 -26.72
CA THR A 663 -52.16 53.46 -27.04
C THR A 663 -52.72 52.04 -27.02
N ASP A 664 -53.94 51.84 -26.51
CA ASP A 664 -54.61 50.52 -26.45
C ASP A 664 -54.84 49.84 -27.83
N GLY A 665 -54.38 50.46 -28.93
CA GLY A 665 -54.56 49.98 -30.30
C GLY A 665 -53.57 48.93 -30.79
N ASP A 666 -52.57 48.52 -29.99
CA ASP A 666 -51.59 47.49 -30.35
C ASP A 666 -51.81 46.15 -29.63
N ILE A 667 -53.06 45.89 -29.20
CA ILE A 667 -53.50 44.55 -28.78
C ILE A 667 -54.13 43.84 -29.99
N ASP A 668 -53.30 43.05 -30.67
CA ASP A 668 -53.64 41.88 -31.49
C ASP A 668 -54.86 41.94 -32.42
N THR A 669 -54.60 42.33 -33.67
CA THR A 669 -55.42 41.95 -34.85
C THR A 669 -55.23 40.47 -35.23
N SER A 670 -55.24 39.53 -34.28
CA SER A 670 -55.02 38.10 -34.56
C SER A 670 -56.01 37.11 -33.95
N HIS A 671 -57.09 37.55 -33.29
CA HIS A 671 -58.15 36.63 -32.86
C HIS A 671 -59.55 37.24 -33.01
N LEU A 672 -60.01 37.42 -34.25
CA LEU A 672 -61.45 37.49 -34.56
C LEU A 672 -61.85 36.24 -35.33
N SER A 673 -62.41 35.27 -34.62
CA SER A 673 -63.27 34.26 -35.20
C SER A 673 -64.31 33.78 -34.20
N VAL A 674 -65.58 33.91 -34.64
CA VAL A 674 -66.78 33.13 -34.28
C VAL A 674 -67.82 33.80 -33.32
N GLU A 675 -68.87 34.30 -34.01
CA GLU A 675 -70.32 34.18 -33.74
C GLU A 675 -71.05 35.00 -32.66
N MET A 676 -71.82 35.96 -33.16
CA MET A 676 -73.27 36.18 -32.97
C MET A 676 -73.98 35.36 -31.87
N GLY A 677 -74.35 36.04 -30.78
CA GLY A 677 -75.34 35.61 -29.79
C GLY A 677 -75.94 36.82 -29.06
N SER A 678 -77.26 36.80 -28.88
CA SER A 678 -78.18 37.84 -28.35
C SER A 678 -77.73 38.60 -27.07
N PRO A 679 -78.20 39.85 -26.83
CA PRO A 679 -77.87 40.58 -25.60
C PRO A 679 -78.77 40.10 -24.46
N ASP A 680 -78.20 39.35 -23.52
CA ASP A 680 -78.84 39.09 -22.23
C ASP A 680 -78.29 40.06 -21.17
N VAL A 681 -79.24 40.72 -20.53
CA VAL A 681 -79.08 41.74 -19.50
C VAL A 681 -78.82 41.03 -18.16
N PHE A 682 -77.84 41.53 -17.40
CA PHE A 682 -77.35 41.08 -16.07
C PHE A 682 -76.23 40.02 -16.04
N GLY A 683 -74.98 40.50 -15.98
CA GLY A 683 -73.81 39.74 -15.53
C GLY A 683 -72.58 40.64 -15.31
N SER A 684 -72.16 40.78 -14.05
CA SER A 684 -70.80 41.15 -13.59
C SER A 684 -70.07 42.30 -14.28
N ILE A 685 -70.20 43.52 -13.73
CA ILE A 685 -69.30 44.65 -13.98
C ILE A 685 -67.97 44.36 -13.25
N HIS A 686 -67.06 43.66 -13.93
CA HIS A 686 -65.63 43.89 -13.78
C HIS A 686 -65.16 44.29 -15.19
N GLU A 687 -65.46 45.52 -15.58
CA GLU A 687 -64.70 46.16 -16.64
C GLU A 687 -63.31 46.41 -16.05
N ASP A 688 -62.28 45.82 -16.66
CA ASP A 688 -60.89 46.13 -16.36
C ASP A 688 -60.71 47.66 -16.50
N PHE A 689 -60.58 48.34 -15.36
CA PHE A 689 -60.45 49.80 -15.31
C PHE A 689 -59.08 50.18 -15.85
N SER A 690 -58.97 50.35 -17.16
CA SER A 690 -57.77 50.91 -17.76
C SER A 690 -57.86 52.45 -17.71
N PRO A 691 -56.91 53.15 -17.07
CA PRO A 691 -56.92 54.61 -17.05
C PRO A 691 -56.81 55.14 -18.48
N SER A 692 -57.48 56.28 -18.75
CA SER A 692 -57.34 56.98 -20.03
C SER A 692 -55.87 57.38 -20.29
N PRO A 693 -55.45 57.56 -21.55
CA PRO A 693 -54.07 57.98 -21.87
C PRO A 693 -53.63 59.25 -21.14
N GLU A 694 -54.54 60.20 -20.91
CA GLU A 694 -54.29 61.44 -20.15
C GLU A 694 -54.10 61.16 -18.66
N GLN A 695 -54.89 60.25 -18.08
CA GLN A 695 -54.70 59.81 -16.69
C GLN A 695 -53.41 59.00 -16.53
N ARG A 696 -53.04 58.15 -17.50
CA ARG A 696 -51.75 57.43 -17.52
C ARG A 696 -50.58 58.41 -17.46
N LEU A 697 -50.63 59.49 -18.23
CA LEU A 697 -49.61 60.55 -18.19
C LEU A 697 -49.50 61.20 -16.80
N LEU A 698 -50.63 61.55 -16.16
CA LEU A 698 -50.63 62.13 -14.82
C LEU A 698 -50.10 61.18 -13.74
N ILE A 699 -50.52 59.91 -13.79
CA ILE A 699 -50.07 58.88 -12.84
C ILE A 699 -48.56 58.67 -12.96
N ILE A 700 -48.04 58.61 -14.19
CA ILE A 700 -46.59 58.43 -14.41
C ILE A 700 -45.80 59.69 -14.02
N LEU A 701 -46.32 60.90 -14.25
CA LEU A 701 -45.72 62.13 -13.73
C LEU A 701 -45.62 62.13 -12.20
N SER A 702 -46.67 61.67 -11.52
CA SER A 702 -46.67 61.52 -10.07
C SER A 702 -45.63 60.48 -9.60
N ASN A 703 -45.55 59.33 -10.29
CA ASN A 703 -44.51 58.33 -10.06
C ASN A 703 -43.09 58.90 -10.28
N CYS A 704 -42.86 59.71 -11.32
CA CYS A 704 -41.56 60.35 -11.59
C CYS A 704 -41.12 61.26 -10.44
N GLN A 705 -42.03 62.09 -9.90
CA GLN A 705 -41.75 62.93 -8.73
C GLN A 705 -41.41 62.11 -7.49
N TYR A 706 -42.12 61.01 -7.27
CA TYR A 706 -41.84 60.09 -6.16
C TYR A 706 -40.47 59.42 -6.30
N LEU A 707 -40.11 58.96 -7.50
CA LEU A 707 -38.80 58.33 -7.77
C LEU A 707 -37.63 59.28 -7.47
N GLU A 708 -37.76 60.54 -7.90
CA GLU A 708 -36.74 61.57 -7.68
C GLU A 708 -36.52 61.86 -6.18
N ARG A 709 -37.63 61.99 -5.43
CA ARG A 709 -37.62 62.40 -4.02
C ARG A 709 -37.35 61.28 -3.03
N HIS A 710 -37.75 60.04 -3.33
CA HIS A 710 -37.72 58.94 -2.36
C HIS A 710 -36.90 57.75 -2.88
N THR A 711 -37.34 57.10 -3.96
CA THR A 711 -36.77 55.81 -4.38
C THR A 711 -35.28 55.89 -4.69
N PHE A 712 -34.82 56.90 -5.45
CA PHE A 712 -33.38 57.00 -5.76
C PHE A 712 -32.50 57.34 -4.54
N LEU A 713 -33.04 58.03 -3.53
CA LEU A 713 -32.33 58.25 -2.27
C LEU A 713 -32.19 56.95 -1.49
N ASN A 714 -33.28 56.20 -1.33
CA ASN A 714 -33.27 54.89 -0.66
C ASN A 714 -32.32 53.92 -1.36
N LEU A 715 -32.35 53.88 -2.70
CA LEU A 715 -31.46 53.03 -3.48
C LEU A 715 -29.99 53.44 -3.35
N ALA A 716 -29.68 54.72 -3.21
CA ALA A 716 -28.32 55.19 -2.94
C ALA A 716 -27.81 54.62 -1.60
N GLU A 717 -28.60 54.75 -0.53
CA GLU A 717 -28.26 54.20 0.78
C GLU A 717 -28.06 52.66 0.73
N HIS A 718 -28.91 51.96 -0.01
CA HIS A 718 -28.78 50.51 -0.20
C HIS A 718 -27.52 50.13 -0.98
N LEU A 719 -27.18 50.85 -2.04
CA LEU A 719 -25.96 50.62 -2.83
C LEU A 719 -24.70 50.85 -1.98
N GLU A 720 -24.65 51.93 -1.21
CA GLU A 720 -23.53 52.23 -0.31
C GLU A 720 -23.35 51.15 0.77
N LYS A 721 -24.45 50.70 1.39
CA LYS A 721 -24.43 49.61 2.39
C LYS A 721 -23.83 48.32 1.85
N HIS A 722 -23.97 48.08 0.55
CA HIS A 722 -23.46 46.89 -0.13
C HIS A 722 -22.08 47.09 -0.78
N GLY A 723 -21.41 48.23 -0.54
CA GLY A 723 -20.01 48.46 -0.91
C GLY A 723 -19.80 49.15 -2.27
N PHE A 724 -20.87 49.66 -2.91
CA PHE A 724 -20.74 50.42 -4.15
C PHE A 724 -20.36 51.87 -3.86
N THR A 725 -19.13 52.27 -4.20
CA THR A 725 -18.63 53.65 -4.01
C THR A 725 -19.13 54.63 -5.09
N THR A 726 -19.77 54.14 -6.14
CA THR A 726 -20.29 54.94 -7.27
C THR A 726 -21.77 55.28 -7.13
N ALA A 727 -22.37 55.12 -5.94
CA ALA A 727 -23.79 55.36 -5.69
C ALA A 727 -24.22 56.78 -6.12
N ASP A 728 -23.45 57.81 -5.73
CA ASP A 728 -23.70 59.21 -6.12
C ASP A 728 -23.82 59.42 -7.63
N LYS A 729 -22.92 58.78 -8.40
CA LYS A 729 -22.91 58.88 -9.87
C LYS A 729 -24.14 58.21 -10.48
N ILE A 730 -24.54 57.05 -9.94
CA ILE A 730 -25.74 56.33 -10.39
C ILE A 730 -26.99 57.17 -10.10
N THR A 731 -27.11 57.71 -8.90
CA THR A 731 -28.25 58.54 -8.48
C THR A 731 -28.35 59.82 -9.30
N ARG A 732 -27.24 60.52 -9.54
CA ARG A 732 -27.23 61.75 -10.36
C ARG A 732 -27.74 61.48 -11.78
N VAL A 733 -27.17 60.48 -12.46
CA VAL A 733 -27.56 60.13 -13.84
C VAL A 733 -29.02 59.66 -13.91
N SER A 734 -29.50 58.98 -12.87
CA SER A 734 -30.89 58.49 -12.81
C SER A 734 -31.88 59.64 -12.59
N ARG A 735 -31.54 60.63 -11.75
CA ARG A 735 -32.36 61.84 -11.58
C ARG A 735 -32.42 62.66 -12.86
N GLU A 736 -31.28 62.91 -13.50
CA GLU A 736 -31.24 63.63 -14.79
C GLU A 736 -32.17 62.96 -15.81
N ALA A 737 -32.12 61.64 -15.95
CA ALA A 737 -32.97 60.90 -16.88
C ALA A 737 -34.46 60.89 -16.50
N VAL A 738 -34.82 60.89 -15.21
CA VAL A 738 -36.22 61.02 -14.77
C VAL A 738 -36.74 62.44 -14.97
N CYS A 739 -35.94 63.47 -14.72
CA CYS A 739 -36.30 64.86 -15.01
C CYS A 739 -36.57 65.07 -16.51
N GLU A 740 -35.70 64.54 -17.38
CA GLU A 740 -35.92 64.58 -18.84
C GLU A 740 -37.20 63.85 -19.28
N LEU A 741 -37.58 62.76 -18.61
CA LEU A 741 -38.85 62.09 -18.86
C LEU A 741 -40.03 62.91 -18.35
N ASP A 742 -39.95 63.41 -17.12
CA ASP A 742 -40.99 64.24 -16.49
C ASP A 742 -41.30 65.49 -17.31
N GLU A 743 -40.29 66.19 -17.83
CA GLU A 743 -40.48 67.35 -18.72
C GLU A 743 -41.23 66.97 -20.00
N ARG A 744 -40.81 65.90 -20.70
CA ARG A 744 -41.44 65.44 -21.94
C ARG A 744 -42.90 65.00 -21.73
N LEU A 745 -43.17 64.24 -20.67
CA LEU A 745 -44.52 63.79 -20.35
C LEU A 745 -45.41 64.96 -19.92
N PHE A 746 -44.86 65.93 -19.20
CA PHE A 746 -45.55 67.13 -18.79
C PHE A 746 -45.96 67.98 -19.99
N GLU A 747 -45.04 68.25 -20.93
CA GLU A 747 -45.35 68.97 -22.17
C GLU A 747 -46.45 68.28 -22.97
N SER A 748 -46.35 66.96 -23.17
CA SER A 748 -47.37 66.16 -23.87
C SER A 748 -48.75 66.23 -23.22
N TYR A 749 -48.81 66.19 -21.88
CA TYR A 749 -50.08 66.36 -21.16
C TYR A 749 -50.65 67.78 -21.31
N ILE A 750 -49.79 68.80 -21.22
CA ILE A 750 -50.19 70.20 -21.36
C ILE A 750 -50.71 70.48 -22.77
N GLU A 751 -50.05 70.01 -23.83
CA GLU A 751 -50.53 70.15 -25.22
C GLU A 751 -51.94 69.59 -25.37
N LYS A 752 -52.16 68.34 -24.91
CA LYS A 752 -53.47 67.67 -25.00
C LYS A 752 -54.60 68.41 -24.28
N LYS A 753 -54.34 69.05 -23.14
CA LYS A 753 -55.37 69.73 -22.34
C LYS A 753 -55.49 71.22 -22.63
N SER A 754 -54.39 71.90 -22.96
CA SER A 754 -54.36 73.34 -23.19
C SER A 754 -54.81 73.71 -24.60
N ASP A 755 -54.43 72.94 -25.63
CA ASP A 755 -54.73 73.28 -27.03
C ASP A 755 -56.24 73.37 -27.32
N PRO A 756 -57.11 72.47 -26.80
CA PRO A 756 -58.55 72.61 -26.99
C PRO A 756 -59.13 73.85 -26.30
N ILE A 757 -58.61 74.21 -25.12
CA ILE A 757 -59.06 75.39 -24.37
C ILE A 757 -58.68 76.65 -25.15
N VAL A 758 -57.41 76.77 -25.52
CA VAL A 758 -56.85 77.89 -26.30
C VAL A 758 -57.55 78.01 -27.65
N GLY A 759 -57.68 76.90 -28.39
CA GLY A 759 -58.32 76.87 -29.71
C GLY A 759 -59.81 77.19 -29.70
N SER A 760 -60.50 77.01 -28.57
CA SER A 760 -61.91 77.40 -28.41
C SER A 760 -62.13 78.90 -28.17
N LEU A 761 -61.09 79.64 -27.74
CA LEU A 761 -61.20 81.07 -27.41
C LEU A 761 -61.52 81.93 -28.63
N GLU A 762 -60.78 81.77 -29.73
CA GLU A 762 -60.96 82.59 -30.93
C GLU A 762 -62.34 82.39 -31.59
N PRO A 763 -62.79 81.14 -31.89
CA PRO A 763 -64.15 80.91 -32.38
C PRO A 763 -65.22 81.38 -31.39
N GLY A 764 -64.98 81.23 -30.09
CA GLY A 764 -65.90 81.64 -29.03
C GLY A 764 -66.09 83.15 -28.92
N ILE A 765 -65.03 83.95 -29.13
CA ILE A 765 -65.11 85.43 -29.12
C ILE A 765 -65.96 85.95 -30.27
N TYR A 766 -65.83 85.36 -31.46
CA TYR A 766 -66.50 85.80 -32.70
C TYR A 766 -67.80 85.04 -33.00
N ALA A 767 -68.21 84.14 -32.11
CA ALA A 767 -69.45 83.39 -32.23
C ALA A 767 -70.65 84.34 -32.41
N GLY A 768 -71.51 84.05 -33.39
CA GLY A 768 -72.68 84.87 -33.69
C GLY A 768 -72.39 86.20 -34.41
N TYR A 769 -71.28 86.30 -35.15
CA TYR A 769 -70.86 87.52 -35.87
C TYR A 769 -70.58 88.73 -34.96
N PHE A 770 -70.07 88.46 -33.75
CA PHE A 770 -69.73 89.52 -32.80
C PHE A 770 -68.60 90.44 -33.33
N ASP A 771 -68.81 91.75 -33.26
CA ASP A 771 -67.80 92.76 -33.58
C ASP A 771 -67.58 93.71 -32.38
N TRP A 772 -66.32 93.91 -32.01
CA TRP A 772 -65.89 94.84 -30.95
C TRP A 772 -66.28 96.31 -31.24
N LYS A 773 -66.52 96.65 -32.52
CA LYS A 773 -66.93 97.99 -32.97
C LYS A 773 -68.41 98.28 -32.74
N ASP A 774 -69.25 97.26 -32.66
CA ASP A 774 -70.71 97.39 -32.52
C ASP A 774 -71.22 96.57 -31.33
N CYS A 775 -70.63 96.82 -30.16
CA CYS A 775 -70.94 96.09 -28.94
C CYS A 775 -72.11 96.73 -28.19
N LEU A 776 -73.12 95.91 -27.89
CA LEU A 776 -74.20 96.25 -26.96
C LEU A 776 -73.65 96.51 -25.54
N PRO A 777 -74.38 97.24 -24.67
CA PRO A 777 -73.95 97.47 -23.30
C PRO A 777 -73.67 96.15 -22.55
N PRO A 778 -72.51 96.01 -21.88
CA PRO A 778 -72.13 94.81 -21.13
C PRO A 778 -73.17 94.42 -20.08
N THR A 779 -73.70 93.19 -20.15
CA THR A 779 -74.57 92.61 -19.12
C THR A 779 -73.84 91.62 -18.21
N GLY A 780 -72.66 91.16 -18.62
CA GLY A 780 -71.82 90.23 -17.87
C GLY A 780 -70.78 89.55 -18.75
N VAL A 781 -70.09 88.56 -18.17
CA VAL A 781 -69.10 87.73 -18.89
C VAL A 781 -69.79 86.86 -19.94
N ARG A 782 -69.27 86.83 -21.17
CA ARG A 782 -69.80 86.01 -22.28
C ARG A 782 -69.52 84.52 -22.10
N SER A 783 -70.29 83.68 -22.80
CA SER A 783 -70.28 82.22 -22.63
C SER A 783 -68.93 81.58 -22.93
N TYR A 784 -68.19 82.07 -23.92
CA TYR A 784 -66.87 81.50 -24.28
C TYR A 784 -65.88 81.49 -23.09
N LEU A 785 -65.84 82.58 -22.31
CA LEU A 785 -64.95 82.67 -21.15
C LEU A 785 -65.42 81.76 -20.00
N LYS A 786 -66.74 81.59 -19.85
CA LYS A 786 -67.31 80.64 -18.89
C LYS A 786 -66.98 79.20 -19.27
N GLU A 787 -67.07 78.85 -20.55
CA GLU A 787 -66.71 77.53 -21.08
C GLU A 787 -65.21 77.24 -20.92
N ALA A 788 -64.35 78.24 -21.14
CA ALA A 788 -62.92 78.13 -20.86
C ALA A 788 -62.64 77.91 -19.36
N LEU A 789 -63.29 78.67 -18.46
CA LEU A 789 -63.15 78.47 -17.01
C LEU A 789 -63.68 77.11 -16.55
N VAL A 790 -64.80 76.63 -17.10
CA VAL A 790 -65.32 75.29 -16.82
C VAL A 790 -64.32 74.23 -17.27
N SER A 791 -63.71 74.39 -18.44
CA SER A 791 -62.69 73.47 -18.94
C SER A 791 -61.44 73.45 -18.04
N ILE A 792 -60.99 74.61 -17.56
CA ILE A 792 -59.90 74.72 -16.59
C ILE A 792 -60.28 74.03 -15.26
N ILE A 793 -61.52 74.19 -14.78
CA ILE A 793 -62.01 73.50 -13.57
C ILE A 793 -62.06 71.99 -13.79
N SER A 794 -62.46 71.53 -14.97
CA SER A 794 -62.43 70.09 -15.32
C SER A 794 -61.00 69.54 -15.26
N VAL A 795 -60.02 70.25 -15.82
CA VAL A 795 -58.60 69.86 -15.71
C VAL A 795 -58.13 69.89 -14.25
N HIS A 796 -58.49 70.92 -13.47
CA HIS A 796 -58.19 70.95 -12.05
C HIS A 796 -58.73 69.71 -11.34
N ALA A 797 -60.00 69.36 -11.55
CA ALA A 797 -60.64 68.20 -10.92
C ALA A 797 -59.92 66.90 -11.29
N GLU A 798 -59.61 66.71 -12.58
CA GLU A 798 -58.87 65.54 -13.07
C GLU A 798 -57.49 65.40 -12.40
N VAL A 799 -56.69 66.46 -12.40
CA VAL A 799 -55.35 66.43 -11.78
C VAL A 799 -55.46 66.22 -10.27
N PHE A 800 -56.40 66.90 -9.60
CA PHE A 800 -56.61 66.77 -8.16
C PHE A 800 -57.01 65.36 -7.73
N THR A 801 -57.76 64.63 -8.58
CA THR A 801 -58.12 63.23 -8.31
C THR A 801 -56.94 62.27 -8.38
N VAL A 802 -55.92 62.59 -9.18
CA VAL A 802 -54.74 61.75 -9.35
C VAL A 802 -53.63 62.17 -8.37
N SER A 803 -53.19 63.43 -8.42
CA SER A 803 -52.14 63.93 -7.53
C SER A 803 -52.31 65.43 -7.25
N LYS A 804 -52.48 65.75 -5.96
CA LYS A 804 -52.67 67.13 -5.49
C LYS A 804 -51.42 67.99 -5.69
N GLU A 805 -50.24 67.38 -5.68
CA GLU A 805 -48.97 68.09 -5.83
C GLU A 805 -48.75 68.61 -7.26
N LEU A 806 -49.36 67.97 -8.26
CA LEU A 806 -49.26 68.37 -9.67
C LEU A 806 -50.18 69.55 -10.04
N VAL A 807 -51.23 69.80 -9.25
CA VAL A 807 -52.25 70.83 -9.56
C VAL A 807 -51.65 72.22 -9.81
N PRO A 808 -50.78 72.77 -8.94
CA PRO A 808 -50.21 74.09 -9.16
C PRO A 808 -49.34 74.15 -10.42
N ARG A 809 -48.58 73.08 -10.69
CA ARG A 809 -47.67 73.00 -11.84
C ARG A 809 -48.46 72.97 -13.17
N VAL A 810 -49.49 72.14 -13.25
CA VAL A 810 -50.32 71.99 -14.46
C VAL A 810 -51.12 73.27 -14.73
N LEU A 811 -51.85 73.78 -13.74
CA LEU A 811 -52.75 74.91 -13.96
C LEU A 811 -52.01 76.20 -14.28
N SER A 812 -50.86 76.44 -13.65
CA SER A 812 -50.04 77.63 -13.96
C SER A 812 -49.68 77.69 -15.45
N ARG A 813 -49.28 76.56 -16.06
CA ARG A 813 -48.90 76.49 -17.47
C ARG A 813 -50.09 76.62 -18.43
N ILE A 814 -51.24 76.04 -18.08
CA ILE A 814 -52.48 76.20 -18.86
C ILE A 814 -52.94 77.67 -18.81
N ILE A 815 -52.87 78.30 -17.64
CA ILE A 815 -53.26 79.71 -17.45
C ILE A 815 -52.35 80.64 -18.23
N GLU A 816 -51.04 80.39 -18.27
CA GLU A 816 -50.11 81.13 -19.14
C GLU A 816 -50.54 81.06 -20.59
N SER A 817 -50.79 79.85 -21.12
CA SER A 817 -51.20 79.63 -22.50
C SER A 817 -52.53 80.33 -22.84
N VAL A 818 -53.52 80.24 -21.94
CA VAL A 818 -54.81 80.95 -22.07
C VAL A 818 -54.63 82.47 -22.01
N SER A 819 -53.72 82.97 -21.15
CA SER A 819 -53.45 84.40 -21.00
C SER A 819 -52.72 84.99 -22.20
N GLU A 820 -51.77 84.24 -22.76
CA GLU A 820 -51.05 84.60 -23.99
C GLU A 820 -51.99 84.66 -25.18
N GLU A 821 -52.86 83.67 -25.35
CA GLU A 821 -53.83 83.66 -26.44
C GLU A 821 -54.86 84.78 -26.29
N MET A 822 -55.38 85.00 -25.08
CA MET A 822 -56.24 86.15 -24.80
C MET A 822 -55.53 87.47 -25.13
N SER A 823 -54.24 87.57 -24.81
CA SER A 823 -53.44 88.76 -25.14
C SER A 823 -53.31 88.95 -26.65
N ARG A 824 -52.99 87.89 -27.40
CA ARG A 824 -52.89 87.89 -28.85
C ARG A 824 -54.21 88.32 -29.50
N LEU A 825 -55.33 87.72 -29.10
CA LEU A 825 -56.64 88.01 -29.67
C LEU A 825 -57.07 89.45 -29.45
N MET A 826 -56.80 90.02 -28.27
CA MET A 826 -57.10 91.43 -27.98
C MET A 826 -56.19 92.40 -28.74
N GLN A 827 -54.92 92.06 -28.98
CA GLN A 827 -54.01 92.85 -29.80
C GLN A 827 -54.41 92.86 -31.29
N CYS A 828 -55.09 91.80 -31.77
CA CYS A 828 -55.60 91.72 -33.14
C CYS A 828 -56.86 92.55 -33.40
N VAL A 829 -57.49 93.14 -32.36
CA VAL A 829 -58.71 93.94 -32.51
C VAL A 829 -58.38 95.31 -33.12
N SER A 830 -58.95 95.60 -34.30
CA SER A 830 -58.66 96.83 -35.05
C SER A 830 -59.16 98.14 -34.40
N SER A 831 -60.30 98.11 -33.69
CA SER A 831 -60.80 99.25 -32.92
C SER A 831 -61.91 98.82 -31.96
N PHE A 832 -61.98 99.45 -30.78
CA PHE A 832 -63.00 99.18 -29.77
C PHE A 832 -64.08 100.28 -29.74
N SER A 833 -65.34 99.88 -29.61
CA SER A 833 -66.40 100.78 -29.13
C SER A 833 -66.26 101.01 -27.61
N LYS A 834 -66.91 102.05 -27.06
CA LYS A 834 -66.93 102.30 -25.60
C LYS A 834 -67.44 101.08 -24.82
N ASN A 835 -68.49 100.44 -25.32
CA ASN A 835 -69.05 99.23 -24.72
C ASN A 835 -68.14 98.01 -24.93
N GLY A 836 -67.51 97.88 -26.11
CA GLY A 836 -66.57 96.80 -26.42
C GLY A 836 -65.32 96.83 -25.53
N ALA A 837 -64.75 98.00 -25.27
CA ALA A 837 -63.63 98.17 -24.35
C ALA A 837 -64.02 97.83 -22.90
N LEU A 838 -65.23 98.21 -22.47
CA LEU A 838 -65.77 97.83 -21.17
C LEU A 838 -65.99 96.32 -21.05
N GLN A 839 -66.50 95.67 -22.12
CA GLN A 839 -66.67 94.21 -22.17
C GLN A 839 -65.33 93.48 -22.07
N ALA A 840 -64.33 93.88 -22.87
CA ALA A 840 -63.00 93.28 -22.86
C ALA A 840 -62.33 93.41 -21.49
N ARG A 841 -62.40 94.59 -20.87
CA ARG A 841 -61.87 94.81 -19.51
C ARG A 841 -62.58 93.93 -18.47
N LEU A 842 -63.90 93.82 -18.55
CA LEU A 842 -64.68 92.96 -17.67
C LEU A 842 -64.27 91.49 -17.80
N GLU A 843 -64.06 91.00 -19.02
CA GLU A 843 -63.64 89.63 -19.31
C GLU A 843 -62.23 89.33 -18.80
N ILE A 844 -61.26 90.22 -19.03
CA ILE A 844 -59.88 90.07 -18.53
C ILE A 844 -59.83 90.10 -17.00
N CYS A 845 -60.55 91.02 -16.36
CA CYS A 845 -60.62 91.08 -14.89
C CYS A 845 -61.28 89.82 -14.32
N ALA A 846 -62.37 89.34 -14.93
CA ALA A 846 -63.05 88.12 -14.48
C ALA A 846 -62.15 86.89 -14.59
N LEU A 847 -61.39 86.75 -15.68
CA LEU A 847 -60.40 85.67 -15.84
C LEU A 847 -59.31 85.76 -14.77
N LYS A 848 -58.73 86.96 -14.59
CA LYS A 848 -57.66 87.21 -13.61
C LYS A 848 -58.10 86.86 -12.18
N ASP A 849 -59.30 87.29 -11.80
CA ASP A 849 -59.82 87.05 -10.45
C ASP A 849 -60.14 85.57 -10.23
N ALA A 850 -60.67 84.89 -11.26
CA ALA A 850 -61.01 83.46 -11.18
C ALA A 850 -59.78 82.55 -11.04
N VAL A 851 -58.65 82.90 -11.65
CA VAL A 851 -57.43 82.07 -11.69
C VAL A 851 -56.31 82.59 -10.77
N ALA A 852 -56.62 83.53 -9.86
CA ALA A 852 -55.66 84.29 -9.07
C ALA A 852 -54.64 83.44 -8.29
N THR A 853 -55.02 82.24 -7.83
CA THR A 853 -54.16 81.33 -7.06
C THR A 853 -53.04 80.68 -7.86
N TYR A 854 -53.13 80.69 -9.19
CA TYR A 854 -52.21 80.01 -10.11
C TYR A 854 -51.57 80.98 -11.11
N LEU A 855 -51.65 82.28 -10.86
CA LEU A 855 -51.02 83.29 -11.71
C LEU A 855 -49.50 83.30 -11.51
N THR A 856 -48.79 83.17 -12.62
CA THR A 856 -47.33 83.35 -12.73
C THR A 856 -46.96 84.78 -13.16
N SER A 857 -45.68 85.13 -13.07
CA SER A 857 -45.17 86.42 -13.56
C SER A 857 -45.41 86.63 -15.06
N GLU A 858 -45.37 85.54 -15.84
CA GLU A 858 -45.59 85.53 -17.28
C GLU A 858 -47.06 85.74 -17.64
N SER A 859 -47.97 84.96 -17.05
CA SER A 859 -49.42 85.16 -17.22
C SER A 859 -49.86 86.57 -16.81
N LEU A 860 -49.33 87.11 -15.70
CA LEU A 860 -49.59 88.49 -15.28
C LEU A 860 -49.11 89.51 -16.31
N ARG A 861 -47.96 89.28 -16.95
CA ARG A 861 -47.45 90.18 -18.00
C ARG A 861 -48.36 90.17 -19.22
N SER A 862 -48.77 89.00 -19.69
CA SER A 862 -49.68 88.83 -20.83
C SER A 862 -51.04 89.51 -20.58
N MET A 863 -51.56 89.43 -19.35
CA MET A 863 -52.79 90.12 -18.94
C MET A 863 -52.59 91.64 -18.71
N CYS A 864 -51.41 92.09 -18.28
CA CYS A 864 -51.12 93.52 -18.05
C CYS A 864 -50.84 94.31 -19.34
N LEU A 865 -50.38 93.65 -20.40
CA LEU A 865 -50.18 94.25 -21.72
C LEU A 865 -51.51 94.73 -22.35
N LEU A 866 -52.64 94.30 -21.80
CA LEU A 866 -53.99 94.68 -22.20
C LEU A 866 -54.46 95.99 -21.54
N ARG A 867 -53.63 97.04 -21.54
CA ARG A 867 -54.06 98.40 -21.16
C ARG A 867 -55.02 98.96 -22.22
N LEU A 868 -56.27 98.48 -22.18
CA LEU A 868 -57.43 98.99 -22.89
C LEU A 868 -58.03 100.22 -22.20
#